data_AF-A0A1A9VKE5-F1
#
_entry.id   AF-A0A1A9VKE5-F1
#
_cell.length_a   1.000
_cell.length_b   1.000
_cell.length_c   1.000
_cell.angle_alpha   90.00
_cell.angle_beta   90.00
_cell.angle_gamma   90.00
#
_symmetry.space_group_name_H-M   'P 1'
#
loop_
_entity.id
_entity.type
_entity.pdbx_description
1 polymer ?
#
loop_
_entity_poly.entity_id
_entity_poly.type
_entity_poly.pdbx_seq_one_letter_code
_entity_poly.pdbx_strand_id
1 'polypeptide(L)'
;MNLAIHHYPIENLVEYERNPRKNDDVVNRMCASIREFGFRIPIVAKSDGTVVDGHLRLKAARKLGMESIPVVLSDNLSEAQTKAFRLLANQSANWAKWDDELLKVEIQELEDLEFDLKMTGFELEKVQRFLDNIDGEVERGEKEDFSDLAGKVKITKPGDLWILGGHRIYCGDSCLVESFKAVLDDKMADITVCDPPYNVDYGASQEREDKKILNDDQGEKYELFLYDICSHILANTKGAIYICASSSELSTLQKVFEEAGGHWSTFIIWAKNHFTLGRSDYQRQYEAILYGWKNGNKREWHGGRNQSDLWFYDKPTYNSLHPTMKPVELMERAIVNSSRPGDTVLDPFSGSGSTLIACERTGRICRTIELDSAFVDVTIKRWQVYTGREAILSSSGKTFAQIQEEKRTFYSDRCEGGKCSKTSAGSGVIYSSSFYAVLKPDPPLKVSEWADRNRQLSTIASSEPGKWRTERTPYLKEIMDSLSSSSPAEKVVFMKGAQIGGTEAGNNWIGYVIDQTPGPMLVVQPTVEMGKRWSKGRFAPLIEDTPCLRSKIKDPRSRDSGNTVQSKEFPGGTVVVTGANSPVGLRSMPVRYLFLDEVDAYPGDSGGEGDPVLLSIARTNTFTRRKIFLVSTPTVHGISRIEKEFESSDKRYFFVPCPHCNYYQVLKWPQIKWEEKNPATAHYVCIECNGKIENHQKAEMLARGEWRATNTECNNDKVIGFHISSLYSPVGWYSWKQAVEDFLHAKENEQLLKAWINTTLGETWVDKGEVPDWKQLFERRENFPIGIVPKGGKIVLTAGVDVQKDRLEAEVVAWGKNRESWSIDYQVFEGDPGKEAVWNKLSELLSHHFIGSDGLEYMISMMAVDAGYATQEVYNWVRSHQGQGRVMAVKGANKALVPLSSPSRVDVTVSGQKLKRGMKLWPVGVSILKSELFQLLNVLKEEEGEKTPPGYCHFPEYPPEYFKQLTAEQLITK
;
A
#
# COMPACT_ATOMS: atom_id res chain seq x y z
N MET A 1 -3.81 -27.67 -38.17
CA MET A 1 -5.16 -28.20 -37.87
C MET A 1 -6.16 -27.32 -38.60
N ASN A 2 -7.03 -27.89 -39.43
CA ASN A 2 -8.15 -27.15 -40.00
C ASN A 2 -9.26 -27.14 -38.94
N LEU A 3 -9.48 -26.01 -38.29
CA LEU A 3 -10.63 -25.81 -37.40
C LEU A 3 -11.85 -25.54 -38.28
N ALA A 4 -12.82 -26.46 -38.29
CA ALA A 4 -14.08 -26.28 -38.97
C ALA A 4 -15.10 -25.64 -38.01
N ILE A 5 -15.81 -24.61 -38.48
CA ILE A 5 -16.93 -24.01 -37.76
C ILE A 5 -18.21 -24.69 -38.26
N HIS A 6 -18.97 -25.25 -37.34
CA HIS A 6 -20.25 -25.91 -37.60
C HIS A 6 -21.40 -25.09 -37.00
N HIS A 7 -22.58 -25.11 -37.61
CA HIS A 7 -23.78 -24.53 -36.99
C HIS A 7 -24.54 -25.60 -36.22
N TYR A 8 -24.63 -25.44 -34.90
CA TYR A 8 -25.31 -26.37 -34.01
C TYR A 8 -26.65 -25.78 -33.53
N PRO A 9 -27.74 -26.59 -33.49
CA PRO A 9 -28.96 -26.21 -32.81
C PRO A 9 -28.67 -25.88 -31.34
N ILE A 10 -29.17 -24.74 -30.84
CA ILE A 10 -28.87 -24.26 -29.48
C ILE A 10 -29.39 -25.21 -28.41
N GLU A 11 -30.51 -25.88 -28.67
CA GLU A 11 -31.14 -26.88 -27.80
C GLU A 11 -30.25 -28.10 -27.54
N ASN A 12 -29.31 -28.39 -28.44
CA ASN A 12 -28.37 -29.50 -28.29
C ASN A 12 -27.12 -29.12 -27.49
N LEU A 13 -26.98 -27.87 -27.05
CA LEU A 13 -25.84 -27.42 -26.27
C LEU A 13 -26.15 -27.39 -24.77
N VAL A 14 -25.29 -28.00 -23.97
CA VAL A 14 -25.44 -28.13 -22.52
C VAL A 14 -24.34 -27.35 -21.81
N GLU A 15 -24.73 -26.51 -20.86
CA GLU A 15 -23.77 -25.76 -20.05
C GLU A 15 -22.98 -26.68 -19.13
N TYR A 16 -21.69 -26.40 -18.94
CA TYR A 16 -20.87 -27.17 -18.01
C TYR A 16 -21.20 -26.83 -16.55
N GLU A 17 -21.69 -27.81 -15.79
CA GLU A 17 -22.20 -27.64 -14.41
C GLU A 17 -21.18 -27.02 -13.44
N ARG A 18 -19.88 -27.27 -13.64
CA ARG A 18 -18.79 -26.76 -12.77
C ARG A 18 -18.07 -25.56 -13.37
N ASN A 19 -18.76 -24.73 -14.16
CA ASN A 19 -18.17 -23.50 -14.69
C ASN A 19 -17.85 -22.51 -13.54
N PRO A 20 -16.57 -22.15 -13.30
CA PRO A 20 -16.20 -21.31 -12.16
C PRO A 20 -16.58 -19.82 -12.32
N ARG A 21 -17.04 -19.38 -13.51
CA ARG A 21 -17.42 -17.97 -13.75
C ARG A 21 -18.93 -17.77 -13.65
N LYS A 22 -19.32 -16.87 -12.74
CA LYS A 22 -20.66 -16.27 -12.70
C LYS A 22 -20.72 -15.13 -13.71
N ASN A 23 -21.66 -15.19 -14.65
CA ASN A 23 -21.71 -14.26 -15.79
C ASN A 23 -23.14 -13.77 -16.11
N ASP A 24 -24.09 -13.98 -15.19
CA ASP A 24 -25.50 -13.65 -15.40
C ASP A 24 -25.74 -12.14 -15.53
N ASP A 25 -25.03 -11.34 -14.73
CA ASP A 25 -25.17 -9.87 -14.69
C ASP A 25 -24.73 -9.18 -15.99
N VAL A 26 -23.95 -9.87 -16.84
CA VAL A 26 -23.39 -9.32 -18.09
C VAL A 26 -24.03 -9.90 -19.35
N VAL A 27 -25.04 -10.77 -19.24
CA VAL A 27 -25.73 -11.38 -20.39
C VAL A 27 -26.36 -10.32 -21.30
N ASN A 28 -26.99 -9.28 -20.72
CA ASN A 28 -27.61 -8.20 -21.51
C ASN A 28 -26.59 -7.46 -22.38
N ARG A 29 -25.38 -7.25 -21.85
CA ARG A 29 -24.28 -6.61 -22.58
C ARG A 29 -23.83 -7.48 -23.76
N MET A 30 -23.72 -8.79 -23.55
CA MET A 30 -23.40 -9.73 -24.62
C MET A 30 -24.52 -9.81 -25.68
N CYS A 31 -25.80 -9.71 -25.29
CA CYS A 31 -26.91 -9.62 -26.24
C CYS A 31 -26.79 -8.39 -27.15
N ALA A 32 -26.41 -7.23 -26.60
CA ALA A 32 -26.19 -6.02 -27.39
C ALA A 32 -25.05 -6.21 -28.40
N SER A 33 -23.93 -6.77 -27.95
CA SER A 33 -22.79 -7.09 -28.82
C SER A 33 -23.15 -8.04 -29.96
N ILE A 34 -23.90 -9.12 -29.70
CA ILE A 34 -24.33 -10.07 -30.74
C ILE A 34 -25.30 -9.42 -31.74
N ARG A 35 -26.18 -8.50 -31.31
CA ARG A 35 -27.07 -7.78 -32.23
C ARG A 35 -26.30 -6.87 -33.18
N GLU A 36 -25.28 -6.20 -32.65
CA GLU A 36 -24.49 -5.20 -33.39
C GLU A 36 -23.50 -5.87 -34.35
N PHE A 37 -22.65 -6.74 -33.81
CA PHE A 37 -21.55 -7.32 -34.57
C PHE A 37 -21.89 -8.67 -35.20
N GLY A 38 -22.99 -9.30 -34.80
CA GLY A 38 -23.27 -10.70 -35.08
C GLY A 38 -22.48 -11.64 -34.18
N PHE A 39 -22.74 -12.95 -34.31
CA PHE A 39 -22.05 -13.98 -33.54
C PHE A 39 -20.64 -14.27 -34.11
N ARG A 40 -19.69 -13.35 -33.90
CA ARG A 40 -18.35 -13.38 -34.54
C ARG A 40 -17.35 -14.34 -33.93
N ILE A 41 -17.52 -14.70 -32.66
CA ILE A 41 -16.62 -15.63 -31.96
C ILE A 41 -17.39 -16.91 -31.66
N PRO A 42 -17.03 -18.06 -32.25
CA PRO A 42 -17.76 -19.31 -32.06
C PRO A 42 -17.66 -19.83 -30.61
N ILE A 43 -18.59 -20.70 -30.25
CA ILE A 43 -18.52 -21.49 -29.01
C ILE A 43 -17.60 -22.68 -29.25
N VAL A 44 -16.86 -23.10 -28.23
CA VAL A 44 -16.13 -24.38 -28.28
C VAL A 44 -16.94 -25.40 -27.48
N ALA A 45 -17.30 -26.51 -28.10
CA ALA A 45 -18.07 -27.58 -27.46
C ALA A 45 -17.56 -28.97 -27.88
N LYS A 46 -18.03 -30.01 -27.21
CA LYS A 46 -17.88 -31.40 -27.65
C LYS A 46 -19.04 -31.81 -28.55
N SER A 47 -18.87 -32.90 -29.30
CA SER A 47 -19.92 -33.45 -30.17
C SER A 47 -21.16 -33.90 -29.40
N ASP A 48 -21.02 -34.20 -28.10
CA ASP A 48 -22.12 -34.50 -27.18
C ASP A 48 -22.91 -33.27 -26.71
N GLY A 49 -22.53 -32.06 -27.14
CA GLY A 49 -23.19 -30.81 -26.80
C GLY A 49 -22.60 -30.08 -25.59
N THR A 50 -21.66 -30.68 -24.86
CA THR A 50 -21.08 -30.06 -23.65
C THR A 50 -20.23 -28.86 -24.02
N VAL A 51 -20.58 -27.68 -23.49
CA VAL A 51 -19.81 -26.45 -23.73
C VAL A 51 -18.47 -26.49 -22.99
N VAL A 52 -17.42 -26.10 -23.70
CA VAL A 52 -16.05 -25.96 -23.20
C VAL A 52 -15.72 -24.49 -23.00
N ASP A 53 -15.95 -23.63 -23.99
CA ASP A 53 -15.80 -22.17 -23.90
C ASP A 53 -16.95 -21.45 -24.62
N GLY A 54 -17.35 -20.28 -24.12
CA GLY A 54 -18.43 -19.47 -24.72
C GLY A 54 -19.77 -19.50 -23.96
N HIS A 55 -19.78 -19.90 -22.69
CA HIS A 55 -20.99 -19.97 -21.85
C HIS A 55 -21.81 -18.66 -21.82
N LEU A 56 -21.15 -17.50 -21.77
CA LEU A 56 -21.82 -16.19 -21.82
C LEU A 56 -22.50 -15.96 -23.18
N ARG A 57 -21.86 -16.37 -24.27
CA ARG A 57 -22.41 -16.27 -25.64
C ARG A 57 -23.60 -17.21 -25.82
N LEU A 58 -23.56 -18.41 -25.24
CA LEU A 58 -24.71 -19.34 -25.24
C LEU A 58 -25.92 -18.75 -24.52
N LYS A 59 -25.72 -18.22 -23.31
CA LYS A 59 -26.78 -17.56 -22.53
C LYS A 59 -27.39 -16.37 -23.29
N ALA A 60 -26.55 -15.56 -23.92
CA ALA A 60 -27.01 -14.43 -24.74
C ALA A 60 -27.79 -14.89 -25.98
N ALA A 61 -27.31 -15.92 -26.70
CA ALA A 61 -28.01 -16.44 -27.87
C ALA A 61 -29.36 -17.08 -27.54
N ARG A 62 -29.46 -17.80 -26.41
CA ARG A 62 -30.74 -18.29 -25.88
C ARG A 62 -31.70 -17.14 -25.59
N LYS A 63 -31.20 -16.07 -24.95
CA LYS A 63 -32.01 -14.88 -24.66
C LYS A 63 -32.45 -14.12 -25.92
N LEU A 64 -31.66 -14.20 -26.99
CA LEU A 64 -32.00 -13.63 -28.30
C LEU A 64 -32.92 -14.53 -29.14
N GLY A 65 -33.25 -15.75 -28.69
CA GLY A 65 -34.12 -16.66 -29.42
C GLY A 65 -33.51 -17.23 -30.70
N MET A 66 -32.18 -17.37 -30.76
CA MET A 66 -31.51 -17.95 -31.93
C MET A 66 -31.77 -19.46 -32.03
N GLU A 67 -31.94 -20.00 -33.24
CA GLU A 67 -32.17 -21.44 -33.45
C GLU A 67 -30.85 -22.23 -33.53
N SER A 68 -29.83 -21.68 -34.19
CA SER A 68 -28.50 -22.28 -34.30
C SER A 68 -27.38 -21.25 -34.13
N ILE A 69 -26.22 -21.68 -33.64
CA ILE A 69 -25.02 -20.85 -33.43
C ILE A 69 -23.75 -21.53 -33.94
N PRO A 70 -22.71 -20.75 -34.29
CA PRO A 70 -21.43 -21.29 -34.74
C PRO A 70 -20.66 -21.92 -33.56
N VAL A 71 -20.23 -23.16 -33.76
CA VAL A 71 -19.54 -24.01 -32.80
C VAL A 71 -18.30 -24.64 -33.45
N VAL A 72 -17.21 -24.66 -32.71
CA VAL A 72 -15.99 -25.41 -33.02
C VAL A 72 -15.94 -26.63 -32.11
N LEU A 73 -15.77 -27.80 -32.72
CA LEU A 73 -15.70 -29.07 -32.01
C LEU A 73 -14.32 -29.30 -31.39
N SER A 74 -14.31 -29.84 -30.18
CA SER A 74 -13.10 -30.09 -29.37
C SER A 74 -12.90 -31.57 -29.03
N ASP A 75 -13.52 -32.47 -29.79
CA ASP A 75 -13.50 -33.92 -29.55
C ASP A 75 -12.13 -34.56 -29.69
N ASN A 76 -11.18 -33.86 -30.30
CA ASN A 76 -9.78 -34.24 -30.38
C ASN A 76 -8.97 -33.95 -29.09
N LEU A 77 -9.57 -33.28 -28.10
CA LEU A 77 -8.94 -33.01 -26.80
C LEU A 77 -9.27 -34.13 -25.81
N SER A 78 -8.25 -34.59 -25.07
CA SER A 78 -8.48 -35.47 -23.92
C SER A 78 -9.29 -34.76 -22.82
N GLU A 79 -9.82 -35.51 -21.85
CA GLU A 79 -10.59 -34.90 -20.75
C GLU A 79 -9.73 -33.92 -19.92
N ALA A 80 -8.47 -34.26 -19.67
CA ALA A 80 -7.51 -33.39 -19.00
C ALA A 80 -7.23 -32.12 -19.81
N GLN A 81 -7.02 -32.25 -21.13
CA GLN A 81 -6.81 -31.10 -22.02
C GLN A 81 -8.06 -30.21 -22.10
N THR A 82 -9.26 -30.81 -22.11
CA THR A 82 -10.53 -30.06 -22.07
C THR A 82 -10.61 -29.25 -20.78
N LYS A 83 -10.35 -29.85 -19.62
CA LYS A 83 -10.37 -29.13 -18.31
C LYS A 83 -9.34 -28.01 -18.27
N ALA A 84 -8.10 -28.27 -18.72
CA ALA A 84 -7.05 -27.27 -18.79
C ALA A 84 -7.42 -26.12 -19.74
N PHE A 85 -7.99 -26.43 -20.91
CA PHE A 85 -8.43 -25.43 -21.89
C PHE A 85 -9.56 -24.55 -21.34
N ARG A 86 -10.52 -25.11 -20.59
CA ARG A 86 -11.57 -24.31 -19.91
C ARG A 86 -10.98 -23.28 -18.95
N LEU A 87 -9.94 -23.65 -18.20
CA LEU A 87 -9.26 -22.71 -17.29
C LEU A 87 -8.44 -21.68 -18.06
N LEU A 88 -7.70 -22.13 -19.08
CA LEU A 88 -6.87 -21.29 -19.94
C LEU A 88 -7.70 -20.24 -20.70
N ALA A 89 -8.82 -20.62 -21.32
CA ALA A 89 -9.71 -19.68 -22.02
C ALA A 89 -10.26 -18.59 -21.07
N ASN A 90 -10.47 -18.94 -19.80
CA ASN A 90 -10.93 -17.98 -18.79
C ASN A 90 -9.82 -17.08 -18.24
N GLN A 91 -8.59 -17.56 -18.19
CA GLN A 91 -7.45 -16.82 -17.62
C GLN A 91 -6.70 -16.00 -18.67
N SER A 92 -6.62 -16.48 -19.91
CA SER A 92 -5.80 -15.90 -20.99
C SER A 92 -6.17 -14.48 -21.37
N ALA A 93 -7.45 -14.12 -21.25
CA ALA A 93 -7.91 -12.74 -21.43
C ALA A 93 -7.31 -11.74 -20.42
N ASN A 94 -6.72 -12.21 -19.32
CA ASN A 94 -6.13 -11.37 -18.26
C ASN A 94 -4.59 -11.41 -18.22
N TRP A 95 -3.94 -12.10 -19.17
CA TRP A 95 -2.47 -12.26 -19.15
C TRP A 95 -1.72 -11.06 -19.72
N ALA A 96 -2.34 -10.31 -20.62
CA ALA A 96 -1.76 -9.13 -21.23
C ALA A 96 -2.33 -7.86 -20.59
N LYS A 97 -1.51 -6.82 -20.52
CA LYS A 97 -1.94 -5.46 -20.18
C LYS A 97 -2.24 -4.70 -21.47
N TRP A 98 -3.13 -3.72 -21.39
CA TRP A 98 -3.32 -2.76 -22.47
C TRP A 98 -2.10 -1.86 -22.58
N ASP A 99 -1.75 -1.49 -23.81
CA ASP A 99 -0.89 -0.34 -24.07
C ASP A 99 -1.83 0.87 -24.09
N ASP A 100 -1.79 1.66 -23.02
CA ASP A 100 -2.76 2.74 -22.79
C ASP A 100 -2.69 3.83 -23.88
N GLU A 101 -1.52 4.04 -24.49
CA GLU A 101 -1.35 5.02 -25.58
C GLU A 101 -1.97 4.52 -26.88
N LEU A 102 -1.76 3.25 -27.24
CA LEU A 102 -2.38 2.67 -28.44
C LEU A 102 -3.88 2.46 -28.28
N LEU A 103 -4.32 2.05 -27.09
CA LEU A 103 -5.74 1.89 -26.78
C LEU A 103 -6.49 3.22 -26.90
N LYS A 104 -5.85 4.33 -26.51
CA LYS A 104 -6.40 5.67 -26.62
C LYS A 104 -6.60 6.11 -28.06
N VAL A 105 -5.62 5.85 -28.93
CA VAL A 105 -5.74 6.16 -30.37
C VAL A 105 -6.94 5.42 -30.97
N GLU A 106 -7.08 4.14 -30.69
CA GLU A 106 -8.19 3.34 -31.22
C GLU A 106 -9.56 3.75 -30.68
N ILE A 107 -9.64 4.16 -29.40
CA ILE A 107 -10.90 4.69 -28.84
C ILE A 107 -11.26 6.03 -29.48
N GLN A 108 -10.28 6.92 -29.72
CA GLN A 108 -10.51 8.21 -30.38
C GLN A 108 -10.98 8.02 -31.83
N GLU A 109 -10.35 7.10 -32.57
CA GLU A 109 -10.77 6.78 -33.94
C GLU A 109 -12.20 6.22 -33.99
N LEU A 110 -12.60 5.43 -32.99
CA LEU A 110 -13.99 4.95 -32.87
C LEU A 110 -14.99 6.08 -32.57
N GLU A 111 -14.61 7.08 -31.76
CA GLU A 111 -15.46 8.27 -31.53
C GLU A 111 -15.58 9.13 -32.80
N ASP A 112 -14.49 9.32 -33.54
CA ASP A 112 -14.48 10.06 -34.80
C ASP A 112 -15.34 9.39 -35.88
N LEU A 113 -15.51 8.07 -35.79
CA LEU A 113 -16.41 7.27 -36.62
C LEU A 113 -17.86 7.23 -36.07
N GLU A 114 -18.19 8.04 -35.06
CA GLU A 114 -19.49 8.12 -34.39
C GLU A 114 -19.97 6.77 -33.80
N PHE A 115 -19.05 5.90 -33.40
CA PHE A 115 -19.37 4.57 -32.88
C PHE A 115 -19.69 4.58 -31.37
N ASP A 116 -20.77 3.92 -30.94
CA ASP A 116 -21.15 3.88 -29.50
C ASP A 116 -20.14 3.08 -28.67
N LEU A 117 -19.27 3.80 -27.96
CA LEU A 117 -18.23 3.23 -27.11
C LEU A 117 -18.75 2.31 -26.00
N LYS A 118 -20.01 2.43 -25.57
CA LYS A 118 -20.61 1.52 -24.56
C LYS A 118 -20.57 0.07 -25.02
N MET A 119 -20.53 -0.15 -26.34
CA MET A 119 -20.55 -1.46 -26.99
C MET A 119 -19.17 -2.16 -26.99
N THR A 120 -18.08 -1.45 -26.71
CA THR A 120 -16.69 -1.97 -26.80
C THR A 120 -16.25 -2.82 -25.60
N GLY A 121 -16.94 -2.72 -24.46
CA GLY A 121 -16.48 -3.36 -23.22
C GLY A 121 -15.90 -2.39 -22.19
N PHE A 122 -15.48 -1.20 -22.61
CA PHE A 122 -14.94 -0.16 -21.72
C PHE A 122 -16.08 0.63 -21.04
N GLU A 123 -15.87 1.01 -19.77
CA GLU A 123 -16.79 1.88 -19.03
C GLU A 123 -16.53 3.33 -19.42
N LEU A 124 -17.58 4.10 -19.72
CA LEU A 124 -17.47 5.51 -20.14
C LEU A 124 -16.69 6.38 -19.13
N GLU A 125 -16.76 6.09 -17.83
CA GLU A 125 -15.97 6.79 -16.80
C GLU A 125 -14.46 6.52 -16.90
N LYS A 126 -14.04 5.37 -17.42
CA LYS A 126 -12.63 5.08 -17.72
C LYS A 126 -12.19 5.81 -18.98
N VAL A 127 -13.02 5.80 -20.02
CA VAL A 127 -12.74 6.50 -21.28
C VAL A 127 -12.59 8.00 -21.05
N GLN A 128 -13.50 8.62 -20.28
CA GLN A 128 -13.43 10.05 -19.95
C GLN A 128 -12.13 10.41 -19.23
N ARG A 129 -11.70 9.59 -18.24
CA ARG A 129 -10.42 9.79 -17.52
C ARG A 129 -9.18 9.66 -18.41
N PHE A 130 -9.23 8.89 -19.49
CA PHE A 130 -8.11 8.79 -20.45
C PHE A 130 -8.05 10.01 -21.39
N LEU A 131 -9.22 10.59 -21.72
CA LEU A 131 -9.33 11.82 -22.52
C LEU A 131 -8.99 13.07 -21.70
N ASP A 132 -9.29 13.09 -20.40
CA ASP A 132 -8.98 14.20 -19.47
C ASP A 132 -7.47 14.46 -19.29
N ASN A 133 -6.60 13.56 -19.77
CA ASN A 133 -5.15 13.76 -19.78
C ASN A 133 -4.65 14.62 -20.96
N ILE A 134 -5.53 15.17 -21.81
CA ILE A 134 -5.14 16.02 -22.97
C ILE A 134 -5.32 17.53 -22.72
N ASP A 135 -6.13 17.99 -21.78
CA ASP A 135 -6.27 19.43 -21.54
C ASP A 135 -5.16 19.98 -20.62
N GLY A 136 -3.98 20.17 -21.22
CA GLY A 136 -2.91 21.06 -20.75
C GLY A 136 -2.22 20.63 -19.46
N GLU A 137 -0.93 20.35 -19.55
CA GLU A 137 -0.02 20.42 -18.40
C GLU A 137 -0.13 21.81 -17.74
N VAL A 138 -0.95 21.90 -16.71
CA VAL A 138 -0.81 22.89 -15.65
C VAL A 138 -0.36 22.11 -14.43
N GLU A 139 0.87 22.36 -13.99
CA GLU A 139 1.44 21.77 -12.77
C GLU A 139 0.42 21.85 -11.63
N ARG A 140 -0.05 20.68 -11.16
CA ARG A 140 -0.84 20.61 -9.93
C ARG A 140 0.09 20.96 -8.78
N GLY A 141 0.02 22.21 -8.34
CA GLY A 141 0.70 22.70 -7.14
C GLY A 141 0.40 21.81 -5.93
N GLU A 142 1.41 21.68 -5.08
CA GLU A 142 1.38 20.93 -3.83
C GLU A 142 0.12 21.24 -3.00
N LYS A 143 -0.44 20.24 -2.31
CA LYS A 143 -1.54 20.46 -1.37
C LYS A 143 -0.99 21.19 -0.14
N GLU A 144 -1.23 22.49 -0.07
CA GLU A 144 -0.83 23.35 1.04
C GLU A 144 -1.65 23.06 2.30
N ASP A 145 -0.97 22.74 3.40
CA ASP A 145 -1.54 22.58 4.75
C ASP A 145 -1.45 23.91 5.51
N PHE A 146 -2.59 24.50 5.85
CA PHE A 146 -2.70 25.79 6.54
C PHE A 146 -3.26 25.67 7.96
N SER A 147 -3.25 24.47 8.56
CA SER A 147 -3.94 24.18 9.82
C SER A 147 -3.46 24.99 11.03
N ASP A 148 -2.27 25.61 10.97
CA ASP A 148 -1.65 26.43 12.01
C ASP A 148 -2.09 27.91 12.06
N LEU A 149 -2.92 28.39 11.12
CA LEU A 149 -3.18 29.84 10.99
C LEU A 149 -4.26 30.41 11.93
N ALA A 150 -5.09 29.57 12.54
CA ALA A 150 -6.17 29.99 13.45
C ALA A 150 -5.63 30.34 14.86
N GLY A 151 -5.09 31.55 15.01
CA GLY A 151 -4.63 32.06 16.30
C GLY A 151 -5.79 32.56 17.18
N LYS A 152 -5.74 32.31 18.49
CA LYS A 152 -6.76 32.77 19.47
C LYS A 152 -6.80 34.29 19.71
N VAL A 153 -5.89 35.07 19.13
CA VAL A 153 -5.79 36.52 19.31
C VAL A 153 -6.19 37.21 18.00
N LYS A 154 -7.30 37.97 18.03
CA LYS A 154 -7.74 38.79 16.89
C LYS A 154 -6.81 40.00 16.71
N ILE A 155 -6.08 40.06 15.60
CA ILE A 155 -5.13 41.12 15.24
C ILE A 155 -5.84 42.28 14.54
N THR A 156 -6.69 41.97 13.57
CA THR A 156 -7.55 42.94 12.90
C THR A 156 -8.65 43.47 13.83
N LYS A 157 -9.10 44.71 13.58
CA LYS A 157 -10.28 45.33 14.18
C LYS A 157 -11.27 45.78 13.09
N PRO A 158 -12.57 45.90 13.41
CA PRO A 158 -13.53 46.54 12.52
C PRO A 158 -13.04 47.94 12.10
N GLY A 159 -13.14 48.24 10.80
CA GLY A 159 -12.64 49.48 10.20
C GLY A 159 -11.18 49.42 9.71
N ASP A 160 -10.44 48.35 9.98
CA ASP A 160 -9.08 48.19 9.45
C ASP A 160 -9.10 47.86 7.95
N LEU A 161 -8.25 48.56 7.18
CA LEU A 161 -7.96 48.28 5.78
C LEU A 161 -6.52 47.76 5.65
N TRP A 162 -6.38 46.51 5.20
CA TRP A 162 -5.08 45.88 4.97
C TRP A 162 -4.72 45.86 3.48
N ILE A 163 -3.46 46.18 3.19
CA ILE A 163 -2.85 46.13 1.85
C ILE A 163 -1.99 44.87 1.76
N LEU A 164 -2.31 44.01 0.79
CA LEU A 164 -1.68 42.70 0.58
C LEU A 164 -1.07 42.69 -0.83
N GLY A 165 0.11 43.31 -0.97
CA GLY A 165 0.69 43.56 -2.29
C GLY A 165 -0.21 44.45 -3.14
N GLY A 166 -0.77 43.89 -4.22
CA GLY A 166 -1.76 44.58 -5.05
C GLY A 166 -3.19 44.53 -4.50
N HIS A 167 -3.48 43.63 -3.55
CA HIS A 167 -4.80 43.34 -3.01
C HIS A 167 -5.19 44.24 -1.83
N ARG A 168 -6.48 44.29 -1.53
CA ARG A 168 -7.03 44.99 -0.35
C ARG A 168 -8.09 44.14 0.33
N ILE A 169 -8.03 44.05 1.66
CA ILE A 169 -9.09 43.49 2.50
C ILE A 169 -9.53 44.50 3.56
N TYR A 170 -10.83 44.76 3.65
CA TYR A 170 -11.42 45.66 4.64
C TYR A 170 -12.26 44.87 5.65
N CYS A 171 -12.05 45.13 6.94
CA CYS A 171 -12.86 44.55 8.00
C CYS A 171 -14.14 45.40 8.20
N GLY A 172 -15.26 44.98 7.61
CA GLY A 172 -16.48 45.80 7.58
C GLY A 172 -17.71 45.08 7.06
N ASP A 173 -18.83 45.80 7.05
CA ASP A 173 -20.14 45.27 6.65
C ASP A 173 -20.41 45.56 5.16
N SER A 174 -20.64 44.51 4.37
CA SER A 174 -20.95 44.59 2.94
C SER A 174 -22.35 45.13 2.64
N CYS A 175 -23.18 45.37 3.65
CA CYS A 175 -24.42 46.15 3.52
C CYS A 175 -24.17 47.67 3.54
N LEU A 176 -22.94 48.12 3.76
CA LEU A 176 -22.60 49.55 3.82
C LEU A 176 -21.81 50.00 2.59
N VAL A 177 -22.23 51.10 1.97
CA VAL A 177 -21.57 51.70 0.79
C VAL A 177 -20.11 52.08 1.11
N GLU A 178 -19.85 52.49 2.34
CA GLU A 178 -18.53 52.86 2.84
C GLU A 178 -17.52 51.70 2.73
N SER A 179 -17.97 50.46 2.90
CA SER A 179 -17.10 49.28 2.81
C SER A 179 -16.60 49.06 1.38
N PHE A 180 -17.45 49.27 0.37
CA PHE A 180 -17.04 49.22 -1.04
C PHE A 180 -16.09 50.35 -1.39
N LYS A 181 -16.37 51.57 -0.92
CA LYS A 181 -15.47 52.73 -1.11
C LYS A 181 -14.09 52.46 -0.51
N ALA A 182 -14.03 51.86 0.69
CA ALA A 182 -12.76 51.57 1.37
C ALA A 182 -11.86 50.63 0.56
N VAL A 183 -12.41 49.60 -0.08
CA VAL A 183 -11.61 48.66 -0.88
C VAL A 183 -11.35 49.20 -2.29
N LEU A 184 -12.35 49.78 -2.95
CA LEU A 184 -12.30 50.15 -4.36
C LEU A 184 -11.72 51.54 -4.65
N ASP A 185 -11.73 52.46 -3.69
CA ASP A 185 -11.20 53.83 -3.86
C ASP A 185 -11.83 54.55 -5.06
N ASP A 186 -13.17 54.59 -5.06
CA ASP A 186 -14.05 55.14 -6.10
C ASP A 186 -13.91 54.55 -7.51
N LYS A 187 -13.19 53.43 -7.67
CA LYS A 187 -13.12 52.67 -8.92
C LYS A 187 -14.20 51.58 -8.96
N MET A 188 -14.57 51.13 -10.15
CA MET A 188 -15.40 49.93 -10.31
C MET A 188 -14.53 48.72 -10.58
N ALA A 189 -14.91 47.57 -10.01
CA ALA A 189 -14.33 46.28 -10.32
C ALA A 189 -14.71 45.83 -11.73
N ASP A 190 -13.85 45.05 -12.37
CA ASP A 190 -14.08 44.53 -13.71
C ASP A 190 -15.01 43.31 -13.66
N ILE A 191 -14.87 42.46 -12.65
CA ILE A 191 -15.80 41.37 -12.35
C ILE A 191 -16.05 41.22 -10.84
N THR A 192 -17.13 40.53 -10.48
CA THR A 192 -17.40 40.08 -9.10
C THR A 192 -17.47 38.56 -9.06
N VAL A 193 -16.81 37.97 -8.07
CA VAL A 193 -16.90 36.54 -7.75
C VAL A 193 -17.01 36.42 -6.22
N CYS A 194 -18.13 35.92 -5.71
CA CYS A 194 -18.37 35.93 -4.27
C CYS A 194 -19.30 34.82 -3.76
N ASP A 195 -19.27 34.62 -2.43
CA ASP A 195 -20.00 33.58 -1.71
C ASP A 195 -20.73 34.17 -0.48
N PRO A 196 -21.92 34.77 -0.67
CA PRO A 196 -22.71 35.32 0.45
C PRO A 196 -23.18 34.22 1.43
N PRO A 197 -23.55 34.58 2.68
CA PRO A 197 -24.19 33.66 3.61
C PRO A 197 -25.51 33.12 3.04
N TYR A 198 -25.92 31.90 3.44
CA TYR A 198 -27.00 31.13 2.78
C TYR A 198 -28.32 31.07 3.58
N ASN A 199 -28.42 31.76 4.72
CA ASN A 199 -29.62 31.78 5.58
C ASN A 199 -29.97 30.40 6.14
N VAL A 200 -28.96 29.58 6.45
CA VAL A 200 -29.13 28.19 6.92
C VAL A 200 -28.84 28.01 8.41
N ASP A 201 -28.63 29.11 9.14
CA ASP A 201 -28.26 29.16 10.57
C ASP A 201 -27.09 28.23 10.91
N TYR A 202 -25.98 28.38 10.17
CA TYR A 202 -24.80 27.56 10.37
C TYR A 202 -24.16 27.85 11.73
N GLY A 203 -24.28 26.89 12.67
CA GLY A 203 -23.69 26.98 14.02
C GLY A 203 -24.69 27.13 15.17
N ALA A 204 -26.00 26.97 14.93
CA ALA A 204 -27.08 27.14 15.94
C ALA A 204 -26.98 26.27 17.21
N SER A 205 -26.29 25.13 17.13
CA SER A 205 -26.12 24.18 18.24
C SER A 205 -24.97 24.59 19.17
N GLN A 206 -25.11 24.44 20.49
CA GLN A 206 -24.06 24.72 21.49
C GLN A 206 -22.69 24.07 21.21
N GLU A 207 -22.63 23.00 20.40
CA GLU A 207 -21.40 22.30 20.01
C GLU A 207 -20.64 22.93 18.82
N ARG A 208 -21.16 24.01 18.19
CA ARG A 208 -20.60 24.64 16.98
C ARG A 208 -20.53 26.17 17.05
N GLU A 209 -20.56 26.72 18.26
CA GLU A 209 -20.59 28.17 18.50
C GLU A 209 -19.35 28.90 17.95
N ASP A 210 -18.20 28.20 17.90
CA ASP A 210 -16.93 28.64 17.32
C ASP A 210 -16.89 28.68 15.78
N LYS A 211 -17.88 28.07 15.13
CA LYS A 211 -18.04 28.02 13.66
C LYS A 211 -19.27 28.77 13.18
N LYS A 212 -19.86 29.59 14.05
CA LYS A 212 -21.04 30.38 13.73
C LYS A 212 -20.70 31.44 12.69
N ILE A 213 -21.41 31.43 11.57
CA ILE A 213 -21.31 32.50 10.57
C ILE A 213 -22.17 33.67 11.07
N LEU A 214 -21.56 34.84 11.20
CA LEU A 214 -22.30 36.04 11.60
C LEU A 214 -23.36 36.35 10.53
N ASN A 215 -24.57 36.66 10.97
CA ASN A 215 -25.72 37.03 10.12
C ASN A 215 -26.25 35.92 9.18
N ASP A 216 -25.98 34.63 9.41
CA ASP A 216 -26.48 33.49 8.61
C ASP A 216 -27.89 32.97 9.02
N ASP A 217 -28.64 33.73 9.82
CA ASP A 217 -30.05 33.50 10.20
C ASP A 217 -30.82 34.83 10.15
N GLN A 218 -31.30 35.20 8.95
CA GLN A 218 -32.04 36.45 8.69
C GLN A 218 -33.55 36.25 8.50
N GLY A 219 -34.02 35.00 8.42
CA GLY A 219 -35.45 34.69 8.27
C GLY A 219 -36.10 35.46 7.11
N GLU A 220 -37.22 36.14 7.38
CA GLU A 220 -37.97 36.95 6.41
C GLU A 220 -37.21 38.17 5.85
N LYS A 221 -36.07 38.55 6.45
CA LYS A 221 -35.25 39.71 6.02
C LYS A 221 -34.15 39.34 5.02
N TYR A 222 -33.99 38.05 4.71
CA TYR A 222 -32.91 37.58 3.83
C TYR A 222 -33.05 38.08 2.38
N GLU A 223 -34.27 38.21 1.87
CA GLU A 223 -34.53 38.77 0.54
C GLU A 223 -34.06 40.24 0.45
N LEU A 224 -34.32 41.04 1.48
CA LEU A 224 -33.84 42.43 1.56
C LEU A 224 -32.31 42.51 1.62
N PHE A 225 -31.69 41.63 2.42
CA PHE A 225 -30.23 41.52 2.46
C PHE A 225 -29.65 41.20 1.06
N LEU A 226 -30.17 40.17 0.38
CA LEU A 226 -29.68 39.83 -0.96
C LEU A 226 -29.93 40.95 -1.97
N TYR A 227 -31.05 41.68 -1.85
CA TYR A 227 -31.32 42.86 -2.69
C TYR A 227 -30.28 43.97 -2.47
N ASP A 228 -29.96 44.31 -1.23
CA ASP A 228 -28.97 45.34 -0.91
C ASP A 228 -27.58 44.94 -1.42
N ILE A 229 -27.18 43.68 -1.22
CA ILE A 229 -25.92 43.13 -1.71
C ILE A 229 -25.86 43.11 -3.25
N CYS A 230 -26.91 42.65 -3.92
CA CYS A 230 -26.98 42.67 -5.38
C CYS A 230 -26.90 44.10 -5.92
N SER A 231 -27.61 45.04 -5.28
CA SER A 231 -27.58 46.46 -5.63
C SER A 231 -26.17 47.05 -5.49
N HIS A 232 -25.45 46.76 -4.41
CA HIS A 232 -24.07 47.21 -4.24
C HIS A 232 -23.11 46.56 -5.24
N ILE A 233 -23.23 45.25 -5.49
CA ILE A 233 -22.39 44.56 -6.49
C ILE A 233 -22.61 45.16 -7.88
N LEU A 234 -23.86 45.36 -8.29
CA LEU A 234 -24.23 45.95 -9.58
C LEU A 234 -23.84 47.44 -9.69
N ALA A 235 -23.78 48.16 -8.58
CA ALA A 235 -23.30 49.55 -8.54
C ALA A 235 -21.77 49.62 -8.72
N ASN A 236 -21.03 48.60 -8.29
CA ASN A 236 -19.57 48.62 -8.21
C ASN A 236 -18.85 47.69 -9.21
N THR A 237 -19.59 46.98 -10.08
CA THR A 237 -19.03 46.03 -11.06
C THR A 237 -19.38 46.41 -12.49
N LYS A 238 -18.39 46.38 -13.39
CA LYS A 238 -18.58 46.66 -14.82
C LYS A 238 -19.06 45.43 -15.59
N GLY A 239 -18.39 44.30 -15.40
CA GLY A 239 -18.54 43.09 -16.21
C GLY A 239 -19.34 41.98 -15.52
N ALA A 240 -18.86 40.75 -15.68
CA ALA A 240 -19.53 39.55 -15.19
C ALA A 240 -19.60 39.49 -13.66
N ILE A 241 -20.68 38.89 -13.18
CA ILE A 241 -20.97 38.69 -11.76
C ILE A 241 -21.26 37.20 -11.55
N TYR A 242 -20.54 36.61 -10.59
CA TYR A 242 -20.69 35.22 -10.13
C TYR A 242 -21.05 35.22 -8.64
N ILE A 243 -22.21 34.68 -8.28
CA ILE A 243 -22.67 34.61 -6.89
C ILE A 243 -22.98 33.16 -6.54
N CYS A 244 -22.18 32.55 -5.67
CA CYS A 244 -22.48 31.22 -5.13
C CYS A 244 -23.77 31.26 -4.29
N ALA A 245 -24.58 30.20 -4.39
CA ALA A 245 -25.87 30.15 -3.74
C ALA A 245 -26.24 28.73 -3.28
N SER A 246 -26.94 28.67 -2.15
CA SER A 246 -27.69 27.47 -1.79
C SER A 246 -28.79 27.23 -2.80
N SER A 247 -28.91 25.98 -3.23
CA SER A 247 -30.02 25.49 -4.05
C SER A 247 -31.43 25.71 -3.45
N SER A 248 -31.58 26.05 -2.16
CA SER A 248 -32.87 26.47 -1.58
C SER A 248 -33.26 27.91 -1.89
N GLU A 249 -32.30 28.78 -2.22
CA GLU A 249 -32.50 30.23 -2.36
C GLU A 249 -32.34 30.72 -3.80
N LEU A 250 -32.31 29.83 -4.79
CA LEU A 250 -32.05 30.19 -6.19
C LEU A 250 -33.13 31.10 -6.76
N SER A 251 -34.40 30.83 -6.44
CA SER A 251 -35.51 31.68 -6.88
C SER A 251 -35.44 33.06 -6.25
N THR A 252 -35.08 33.14 -4.97
CA THR A 252 -34.91 34.41 -4.25
C THR A 252 -33.78 35.21 -4.86
N LEU A 253 -32.60 34.60 -5.02
CA LEU A 253 -31.42 35.26 -5.57
C LEU A 253 -31.62 35.72 -7.01
N GLN A 254 -32.22 34.89 -7.87
CA GLN A 254 -32.51 35.30 -9.25
C GLN A 254 -33.44 36.51 -9.28
N LYS A 255 -34.55 36.45 -8.53
CA LYS A 255 -35.54 37.53 -8.46
C LYS A 255 -34.90 38.84 -8.01
N VAL A 256 -34.21 38.85 -6.87
CA VAL A 256 -33.60 40.10 -6.34
C VAL A 256 -32.47 40.61 -7.20
N PHE A 257 -31.71 39.73 -7.86
CA PHE A 257 -30.65 40.15 -8.80
C PHE A 257 -31.25 40.87 -10.01
N GLU A 258 -32.35 40.36 -10.57
CA GLU A 258 -33.06 41.00 -11.68
C GLU A 258 -33.75 42.30 -11.25
N GLU A 259 -34.40 42.33 -10.08
CA GLU A 259 -35.05 43.52 -9.50
C GLU A 259 -34.04 44.63 -9.17
N ALA A 260 -32.83 44.28 -8.76
CA ALA A 260 -31.72 45.24 -8.56
C ALA A 260 -31.14 45.78 -9.88
N GLY A 261 -31.63 45.31 -11.04
CA GLY A 261 -31.21 45.74 -12.37
C GLY A 261 -30.16 44.85 -13.03
N GLY A 262 -29.99 43.62 -12.55
CA GLY A 262 -29.16 42.58 -13.16
C GLY A 262 -29.83 41.87 -14.34
N HIS A 263 -29.02 41.35 -15.24
CA HIS A 263 -29.37 40.37 -16.26
C HIS A 263 -28.87 39.01 -15.80
N TRP A 264 -29.78 38.12 -15.42
CA TRP A 264 -29.46 36.73 -15.16
C TRP A 264 -29.28 35.97 -16.48
N SER A 265 -28.18 35.23 -16.63
CA SER A 265 -27.91 34.44 -17.83
C SER A 265 -28.13 32.95 -17.62
N THR A 266 -27.53 32.38 -16.57
CA THR A 266 -27.72 30.96 -16.21
C THR A 266 -27.31 30.73 -14.76
N PHE A 267 -27.66 29.56 -14.23
CA PHE A 267 -27.01 28.99 -13.06
C PHE A 267 -25.97 27.98 -13.50
N ILE A 268 -24.72 28.24 -13.14
CA ILE A 268 -23.65 27.27 -13.27
C ILE A 268 -23.76 26.29 -12.09
N ILE A 269 -23.82 25.00 -12.38
CA ILE A 269 -23.91 23.94 -11.39
C ILE A 269 -22.51 23.45 -11.05
N TRP A 270 -22.06 23.76 -9.83
CA TRP A 270 -20.87 23.14 -9.27
C TRP A 270 -21.24 21.76 -8.70
N ALA A 271 -20.91 20.70 -9.45
CA ALA A 271 -21.03 19.31 -9.03
C ALA A 271 -19.85 18.91 -8.14
N LYS A 272 -20.17 18.45 -6.92
CA LYS A 272 -19.20 18.04 -5.89
C LYS A 272 -18.91 16.55 -5.99
N ASN A 273 -17.73 16.12 -5.56
CA ASN A 273 -17.36 14.70 -5.49
C ASN A 273 -18.22 13.85 -4.54
N HIS A 274 -18.80 14.46 -3.51
CA HIS A 274 -19.68 13.77 -2.54
C HIS A 274 -20.85 14.66 -2.12
N PHE A 275 -22.03 14.06 -1.89
CA PHE A 275 -23.18 14.75 -1.29
C PHE A 275 -23.04 14.87 0.23
N THR A 276 -23.67 15.89 0.81
CA THR A 276 -23.78 15.98 2.27
C THR A 276 -25.03 15.22 2.73
N LEU A 277 -24.87 14.26 3.64
CA LEU A 277 -25.98 13.49 4.21
C LEU A 277 -26.80 14.36 5.16
N GLY A 278 -28.05 14.63 4.79
CA GLY A 278 -29.07 15.32 5.56
C GLY A 278 -30.37 14.51 5.66
N ARG A 279 -31.41 15.11 6.22
CA ARG A 279 -32.73 14.48 6.43
C ARG A 279 -33.63 14.50 5.19
N SER A 280 -33.17 15.06 4.08
CA SER A 280 -33.92 15.14 2.82
C SER A 280 -33.91 13.80 2.09
N ASP A 281 -34.98 13.51 1.35
CA ASP A 281 -35.10 12.30 0.52
C ASP A 281 -34.01 12.24 -0.57
N TYR A 282 -33.61 13.40 -1.09
CA TYR A 282 -32.51 13.55 -2.04
C TYR A 282 -31.36 14.33 -1.42
N GLN A 283 -30.17 13.74 -1.45
CA GLN A 283 -28.96 14.36 -0.91
C GLN A 283 -28.33 15.26 -1.97
N ARG A 284 -28.20 16.55 -1.68
CA ARG A 284 -27.67 17.53 -2.62
C ARG A 284 -26.15 17.33 -2.81
N GLN A 285 -25.76 17.03 -4.05
CA GLN A 285 -24.37 16.89 -4.49
C GLN A 285 -23.86 18.10 -5.29
N TYR A 286 -24.59 19.21 -5.28
CA TYR A 286 -24.17 20.41 -6.01
C TYR A 286 -24.36 21.70 -5.19
N GLU A 287 -23.74 22.76 -5.67
CA GLU A 287 -24.05 24.16 -5.33
C GLU A 287 -24.26 24.91 -6.65
N ALA A 288 -25.14 25.92 -6.66
CA ALA A 288 -25.36 26.70 -7.87
C ALA A 288 -24.60 28.02 -7.76
N ILE A 289 -24.20 28.56 -8.91
CA ILE A 289 -23.54 29.85 -9.04
C ILE A 289 -24.35 30.66 -10.03
N LEU A 290 -24.96 31.75 -9.58
CA LEU A 290 -25.61 32.71 -10.47
C LEU A 290 -24.54 33.33 -11.36
N TYR A 291 -24.74 33.28 -12.68
CA TYR A 291 -23.93 34.01 -13.65
C TYR A 291 -24.78 35.05 -14.37
N GLY A 292 -24.34 36.31 -14.30
CA GLY A 292 -25.05 37.45 -14.86
C GLY A 292 -24.18 38.69 -14.98
N TRP A 293 -24.79 39.82 -15.34
CA TRP A 293 -24.14 41.13 -15.40
C TRP A 293 -25.19 42.23 -15.24
N LYS A 294 -24.79 43.49 -15.08
CA LYS A 294 -25.74 44.61 -15.02
C LYS A 294 -26.44 44.83 -16.37
N ASN A 295 -27.76 45.05 -16.35
CA ASN A 295 -28.49 45.38 -17.58
C ASN A 295 -27.87 46.59 -18.30
N GLY A 296 -27.67 46.46 -19.62
CA GLY A 296 -27.05 47.49 -20.45
C GLY A 296 -25.52 47.51 -20.44
N ASN A 297 -24.85 46.78 -19.54
CA ASN A 297 -23.38 46.66 -19.57
C ASN A 297 -22.93 45.62 -20.59
N LYS A 298 -21.73 45.81 -21.15
CA LYS A 298 -21.02 44.79 -21.93
C LYS A 298 -20.21 43.90 -20.98
N ARG A 299 -20.21 42.59 -21.25
CA ARG A 299 -19.35 41.63 -20.56
C ARG A 299 -18.18 41.24 -21.45
N GLU A 300 -17.02 41.03 -20.85
CA GLU A 300 -15.91 40.37 -21.51
C GLU A 300 -16.00 38.86 -21.27
N TRP A 301 -15.76 38.08 -22.32
CA TRP A 301 -15.74 36.62 -22.26
C TRP A 301 -14.48 36.12 -22.93
N HIS A 302 -13.67 35.39 -22.16
CA HIS A 302 -12.38 34.83 -22.56
C HIS A 302 -12.38 33.29 -22.51
N GLY A 303 -13.50 32.67 -22.11
CA GLY A 303 -13.66 31.21 -22.13
C GLY A 303 -13.85 30.63 -23.55
N GLY A 304 -13.46 29.37 -23.74
CA GLY A 304 -13.70 28.63 -24.98
C GLY A 304 -15.20 28.37 -25.26
N ARG A 305 -15.53 27.93 -26.48
CA ARG A 305 -16.90 27.52 -26.83
C ARG A 305 -17.34 26.19 -26.19
N ASN A 306 -16.40 25.49 -25.54
CA ASN A 306 -16.59 24.23 -24.82
C ASN A 306 -16.93 24.42 -23.33
N GLN A 307 -17.11 25.66 -22.85
CA GLN A 307 -17.43 25.90 -21.45
C GLN A 307 -18.88 25.50 -21.14
N SER A 308 -19.04 24.33 -20.52
CA SER A 308 -20.31 23.85 -19.97
C SER A 308 -20.73 24.66 -18.74
N ASP A 309 -22.04 24.72 -18.45
CA ASP A 309 -22.61 25.24 -17.21
C ASP A 309 -22.61 24.20 -16.07
N LEU A 310 -22.09 22.99 -16.31
CA LEU A 310 -21.84 21.97 -15.30
C LEU A 310 -20.34 21.85 -15.01
N TRP A 311 -19.93 22.23 -13.79
CA TRP A 311 -18.53 22.29 -13.38
C TRP A 311 -18.24 21.24 -12.30
N PHE A 312 -17.27 20.37 -12.56
CA PHE A 312 -16.85 19.33 -11.62
C PHE A 312 -15.63 19.81 -10.84
N TYR A 313 -15.82 20.10 -9.55
CA TYR A 313 -14.72 20.43 -8.65
C TYR A 313 -14.93 19.72 -7.31
N ASP A 314 -13.87 19.16 -6.76
CA ASP A 314 -13.93 18.49 -5.48
C ASP A 314 -14.18 19.50 -4.35
N LYS A 315 -15.09 19.17 -3.43
CA LYS A 315 -15.26 19.99 -2.23
C LYS A 315 -13.98 19.86 -1.38
N PRO A 316 -13.42 20.96 -0.85
CA PRO A 316 -12.22 20.88 -0.01
C PRO A 316 -12.51 20.01 1.22
N THR A 317 -11.63 19.04 1.49
CA THR A 317 -11.78 18.10 2.61
C THR A 317 -11.38 18.80 3.91
N TYR A 318 -12.37 19.10 4.76
CA TYR A 318 -12.27 19.61 6.14
C TYR A 318 -11.10 20.57 6.43
N ASN A 319 -11.35 21.88 6.48
CA ASN A 319 -10.34 22.88 6.83
C ASN A 319 -10.66 23.55 8.18
N SER A 320 -9.67 23.71 9.05
CA SER A 320 -9.79 24.38 10.36
C SER A 320 -9.94 25.90 10.27
N LEU A 321 -9.90 26.47 9.05
CA LEU A 321 -9.85 27.91 8.80
C LEU A 321 -11.21 28.60 8.63
N HIS A 322 -12.19 27.95 7.97
CA HIS A 322 -13.54 28.49 7.76
C HIS A 322 -14.51 27.35 7.41
N PRO A 323 -15.75 27.35 7.95
CA PRO A 323 -16.71 26.25 7.77
C PRO A 323 -17.18 25.99 6.33
N THR A 324 -17.14 27.01 5.45
CA THR A 324 -17.67 26.96 4.07
C THR A 324 -16.64 27.33 2.98
N MET A 325 -15.36 26.99 3.15
CA MET A 325 -14.33 27.30 2.14
C MET A 325 -14.64 26.72 0.75
N LYS A 326 -14.62 27.57 -0.28
CA LYS A 326 -14.75 27.19 -1.71
C LYS A 326 -13.39 26.77 -2.30
N PRO A 327 -13.34 25.81 -3.24
CA PRO A 327 -12.12 25.48 -3.99
C PRO A 327 -11.55 26.71 -4.68
N VAL A 328 -10.23 26.86 -4.71
CA VAL A 328 -9.58 28.02 -5.35
C VAL A 328 -9.75 27.91 -6.86
N GLU A 329 -9.60 26.70 -7.41
CA GLU A 329 -9.70 26.37 -8.83
C GLU A 329 -11.09 26.67 -9.40
N LEU A 330 -12.13 26.55 -8.57
CA LEU A 330 -13.51 26.94 -8.92
C LEU A 330 -13.61 28.44 -9.17
N MET A 331 -13.01 29.25 -8.28
CA MET A 331 -12.99 30.71 -8.40
C MET A 331 -12.09 31.16 -9.55
N GLU A 332 -10.94 30.50 -9.74
CA GLU A 332 -10.01 30.76 -10.86
C GLU A 332 -10.71 30.63 -12.21
N ARG A 333 -11.52 29.58 -12.41
CA ARG A 333 -12.26 29.40 -13.67
C ARG A 333 -13.23 30.54 -13.95
N ALA A 334 -13.98 31.00 -12.94
CA ALA A 334 -14.87 32.15 -13.07
C ALA A 334 -14.09 33.43 -13.41
N ILE A 335 -12.96 33.66 -12.74
CA ILE A 335 -12.10 34.82 -12.95
C ILE A 335 -11.50 34.82 -14.36
N VAL A 336 -10.90 33.72 -14.79
CA VAL A 336 -10.22 33.61 -16.09
C VAL A 336 -11.21 33.73 -17.24
N ASN A 337 -12.41 33.15 -17.11
CA ASN A 337 -13.42 33.21 -18.17
C ASN A 337 -13.97 34.61 -18.44
N SER A 338 -13.85 35.53 -17.49
CA SER A 338 -14.50 36.86 -17.58
C SER A 338 -13.59 38.06 -17.28
N SER A 339 -12.28 37.85 -17.11
CA SER A 339 -11.30 38.94 -16.86
C SER A 339 -9.93 38.63 -17.45
N ARG A 340 -9.04 39.63 -17.49
CA ARG A 340 -7.64 39.55 -17.92
C ARG A 340 -6.68 39.77 -16.76
N PRO A 341 -5.41 39.32 -16.86
CA PRO A 341 -4.38 39.68 -15.87
C PRO A 341 -4.32 41.20 -15.68
N GLY A 342 -4.28 41.63 -14.41
CA GLY A 342 -4.34 43.04 -14.01
C GLY A 342 -5.74 43.59 -13.70
N ASP A 343 -6.81 42.90 -14.13
CA ASP A 343 -8.18 43.32 -13.84
C ASP A 343 -8.52 43.21 -12.35
N THR A 344 -9.46 44.04 -11.92
CA THR A 344 -9.92 44.09 -10.53
C THR A 344 -11.09 43.15 -10.30
N VAL A 345 -10.96 42.27 -9.32
CA VAL A 345 -12.00 41.31 -8.90
C VAL A 345 -12.54 41.73 -7.53
N LEU A 346 -13.86 41.91 -7.44
CA LEU A 346 -14.55 42.23 -6.20
C LEU A 346 -15.10 40.96 -5.54
N ASP A 347 -14.87 40.84 -4.23
CA ASP A 347 -15.45 39.79 -3.38
C ASP A 347 -15.92 40.39 -2.05
N PRO A 348 -17.20 40.75 -1.89
CA PRO A 348 -17.72 41.31 -0.65
C PRO A 348 -17.84 40.29 0.50
N PHE A 349 -17.41 39.04 0.34
CA PHE A 349 -17.51 37.99 1.35
C PHE A 349 -16.25 37.12 1.38
N SER A 350 -15.13 37.68 1.87
CA SER A 350 -13.81 37.01 1.82
C SER A 350 -13.83 35.60 2.44
N GLY A 351 -14.46 35.43 3.60
CA GLY A 351 -14.39 34.21 4.39
C GLY A 351 -12.94 33.76 4.63
N SER A 352 -12.57 32.62 4.05
CA SER A 352 -11.18 32.09 4.13
C SER A 352 -10.22 32.60 3.05
N GLY A 353 -10.66 33.52 2.19
CA GLY A 353 -9.82 34.17 1.18
C GLY A 353 -9.60 33.39 -0.10
N SER A 354 -10.50 32.47 -0.47
CA SER A 354 -10.33 31.64 -1.69
C SER A 354 -10.27 32.49 -2.97
N THR A 355 -11.11 33.52 -3.10
CA THR A 355 -11.08 34.45 -4.24
C THR A 355 -9.79 35.26 -4.29
N LEU A 356 -9.25 35.64 -3.12
CA LEU A 356 -8.00 36.38 -3.02
C LEU A 356 -6.81 35.54 -3.53
N ILE A 357 -6.72 34.26 -3.11
CA ILE A 357 -5.68 33.35 -3.61
C ILE A 357 -5.86 33.08 -5.11
N ALA A 358 -7.09 32.91 -5.59
CA ALA A 358 -7.36 32.74 -7.02
C ALA A 358 -6.90 33.97 -7.84
N CYS A 359 -7.10 35.18 -7.32
CA CYS A 359 -6.61 36.40 -7.96
C CYS A 359 -5.08 36.46 -7.98
N GLU A 360 -4.41 36.13 -6.87
CA GLU A 360 -2.94 36.11 -6.81
C GLU A 360 -2.36 35.10 -7.83
N ARG A 361 -2.91 33.88 -7.89
CA ARG A 361 -2.50 32.82 -8.85
C ARG A 361 -2.68 33.23 -10.31
N THR A 362 -3.74 33.97 -10.60
CA THR A 362 -4.10 34.38 -11.97
C THR A 362 -3.59 35.77 -12.33
N GLY A 363 -2.88 36.46 -11.42
CA GLY A 363 -2.38 37.82 -11.65
C GLY A 363 -3.46 38.89 -11.76
N ARG A 364 -4.63 38.69 -11.13
CA ARG A 364 -5.71 39.68 -10.98
C ARG A 364 -5.60 40.39 -9.64
N ILE A 365 -6.34 41.48 -9.48
CA ILE A 365 -6.30 42.32 -8.28
C ILE A 365 -7.60 42.15 -7.47
N CYS A 366 -7.55 41.34 -6.42
CA CYS A 366 -8.65 41.19 -5.46
C CYS A 366 -8.91 42.45 -4.60
N ARG A 367 -10.20 42.76 -4.43
CA ARG A 367 -10.77 43.78 -3.54
C ARG A 367 -11.85 43.11 -2.71
N THR A 368 -11.61 42.91 -1.42
CA THR A 368 -12.47 42.06 -0.62
C THR A 368 -12.87 42.63 0.73
N ILE A 369 -14.07 42.29 1.20
CA ILE A 369 -14.65 42.73 2.46
C ILE A 369 -14.96 41.51 3.32
N GLU A 370 -14.74 41.61 4.63
CA GLU A 370 -15.07 40.56 5.59
C GLU A 370 -15.51 41.16 6.92
N LEU A 371 -16.61 40.66 7.48
CA LEU A 371 -17.22 41.18 8.69
C LEU A 371 -16.47 40.72 9.95
N ASP A 372 -16.07 39.45 10.03
CA ASP A 372 -15.35 38.94 11.20
C ASP A 372 -13.84 39.20 11.08
N SER A 373 -13.32 39.99 12.01
CA SER A 373 -11.88 40.26 12.11
C SER A 373 -11.02 39.00 12.21
N ALA A 374 -11.56 37.89 12.73
CA ALA A 374 -10.84 36.61 12.76
C ALA A 374 -10.65 36.01 11.35
N PHE A 375 -11.65 36.15 10.47
CA PHE A 375 -11.55 35.66 9.09
C PHE A 375 -10.73 36.59 8.21
N VAL A 376 -10.68 37.89 8.53
CA VAL A 376 -9.67 38.81 7.96
C VAL A 376 -8.26 38.34 8.30
N ASP A 377 -7.98 38.02 9.57
CA ASP A 377 -6.67 37.52 10.00
C ASP A 377 -6.30 36.20 9.32
N VAL A 378 -7.26 35.28 9.14
CA VAL A 378 -7.08 34.02 8.41
C VAL A 378 -6.72 34.28 6.95
N THR A 379 -7.47 35.16 6.28
CA THR A 379 -7.22 35.52 4.87
C THR A 379 -5.82 36.14 4.71
N ILE A 380 -5.45 37.08 5.59
CA ILE A 380 -4.12 37.71 5.59
C ILE A 380 -3.03 36.66 5.74
N LYS A 381 -3.10 35.83 6.76
CA LYS A 381 -2.09 34.80 7.00
C LYS A 381 -1.98 33.81 5.84
N ARG A 382 -3.12 33.38 5.29
CA ARG A 382 -3.15 32.47 4.13
C ARG A 382 -2.41 33.07 2.94
N TRP A 383 -2.64 34.35 2.66
CA TRP A 383 -1.91 35.07 1.60
C TRP A 383 -0.42 35.29 1.92
N GLN A 384 -0.07 35.64 3.16
CA GLN A 384 1.33 35.82 3.53
C GLN A 384 2.13 34.51 3.45
N VAL A 385 1.52 33.37 3.83
CA VAL A 385 2.12 32.05 3.65
C VAL A 385 2.28 31.72 2.17
N TYR A 386 1.24 31.98 1.37
CA TYR A 386 1.25 31.71 -0.06
C TYR A 386 2.30 32.53 -0.83
N THR A 387 2.46 33.82 -0.48
CA THR A 387 3.31 34.76 -1.25
C THR A 387 4.66 35.05 -0.62
N GLY A 388 4.85 34.73 0.67
CA GLY A 388 6.00 35.16 1.47
C GLY A 388 6.07 36.68 1.73
N ARG A 389 5.06 37.46 1.32
CA ARG A 389 4.99 38.92 1.52
C ARG A 389 4.27 39.27 2.81
N GLU A 390 4.43 40.50 3.27
CA GLU A 390 3.80 41.00 4.49
C GLU A 390 2.61 41.91 4.17
N ALA A 391 1.51 41.74 4.92
CA ALA A 391 0.36 42.63 4.85
C ALA A 391 0.61 43.89 5.68
N ILE A 392 0.18 45.04 5.16
CA ILE A 392 0.41 46.36 5.75
C ILE A 392 -0.92 46.99 6.12
N LEU A 393 -1.06 47.46 7.36
CA LEU A 393 -2.24 48.19 7.80
C LEU A 393 -2.19 49.63 7.24
N SER A 394 -3.17 49.99 6.41
CA SER A 394 -3.19 51.27 5.68
C SER A 394 -3.08 52.50 6.59
N SER A 395 -3.73 52.46 7.76
CA SER A 395 -3.78 53.61 8.69
C SER A 395 -2.47 53.89 9.42
N SER A 396 -1.64 52.86 9.65
CA SER A 396 -0.42 52.97 10.48
C SER A 396 0.88 52.68 9.73
N GLY A 397 0.79 52.08 8.53
CA GLY A 397 1.95 51.59 7.78
C GLY A 397 2.66 50.38 8.41
N LYS A 398 2.14 49.83 9.52
CA LYS A 398 2.74 48.69 10.22
C LYS A 398 2.37 47.36 9.58
N THR A 399 3.26 46.38 9.70
CA THR A 399 3.04 45.03 9.18
C THR A 399 2.16 44.21 10.14
N PHE A 400 1.50 43.18 9.62
CA PHE A 400 0.66 42.29 10.42
C PHE A 400 1.41 41.68 11.63
N ALA A 401 2.68 41.31 11.42
CA ALA A 401 3.56 40.79 12.48
C ALA A 401 3.89 41.85 13.54
N GLN A 402 4.13 43.10 13.16
CA GLN A 402 4.39 44.19 14.11
C GLN A 402 3.18 44.45 15.02
N ILE A 403 1.96 44.47 14.45
CA ILE A 403 0.73 44.65 15.24
C ILE A 403 0.47 43.44 16.15
N GLN A 404 0.83 42.23 15.69
CA GLN A 404 0.78 41.03 16.50
C GLN A 404 1.75 41.07 17.69
N GLU A 405 2.99 41.52 17.49
CA GLU A 405 4.01 41.66 18.53
C GLU A 405 3.62 42.73 19.57
N GLU A 406 3.10 43.88 19.12
CA GLU A 406 2.59 44.95 19.99
C GLU A 406 1.43 44.49 20.86
N LYS A 407 0.52 43.68 20.30
CA LYS A 407 -0.56 43.05 21.08
C LYS A 407 0.01 42.04 22.08
N ARG A 408 1.04 41.27 21.71
CA ARG A 408 1.68 40.29 22.59
C ARG A 408 2.37 40.94 23.80
N THR A 409 3.06 42.07 23.60
CA THR A 409 3.70 42.86 24.67
C THR A 409 2.70 43.61 25.54
N PHE A 410 1.59 44.11 24.97
CA PHE A 410 0.53 44.75 25.75
C PHE A 410 -0.20 43.79 26.73
N TYR A 411 -0.24 42.48 26.43
CA TYR A 411 -0.77 41.46 27.34
C TYR A 411 0.25 41.00 28.40
N SER A 412 1.56 41.14 28.19
CA SER A 412 2.58 40.85 29.21
C SER A 412 2.68 41.96 30.27
N ASP A 413 2.51 43.22 29.89
CA ASP A 413 2.69 44.36 30.81
C ASP A 413 1.55 44.53 31.84
N ARG A 414 0.38 43.91 31.64
CA ARG A 414 -0.69 43.88 32.65
C ARG A 414 -0.44 42.88 33.78
N CYS A 415 0.55 41.99 33.66
CA CYS A 415 0.86 40.99 34.67
C CYS A 415 1.82 41.48 35.78
N GLU A 416 2.35 42.71 35.71
CA GLU A 416 3.28 43.24 36.73
C GLU A 416 2.64 44.22 37.75
N GLY A 417 1.35 44.50 37.66
CA GLY A 417 0.64 45.41 38.58
C GLY A 417 0.04 44.71 39.79
N GLY A 418 0.85 44.25 40.73
CA GLY A 418 0.38 43.65 41.99
C GLY A 418 -0.48 44.60 42.85
N LYS A 419 -1.78 44.30 42.95
CA LYS A 419 -2.67 44.48 44.13
C LYS A 419 -4.10 44.13 43.72
N CYS A 420 -4.62 42.99 44.15
CA CYS A 420 -6.06 42.84 44.33
C CYS A 420 -6.35 42.16 45.65
N SER A 421 -7.04 42.91 46.50
CA SER A 421 -7.45 42.58 47.85
C SER A 421 -8.39 41.39 47.90
N LYS A 422 -8.27 40.63 48.99
CA LYS A 422 -9.14 39.53 49.43
C LYS A 422 -10.61 39.95 49.41
N THR A 423 -11.44 39.27 48.63
CA THR A 423 -12.81 38.86 49.03
C THR A 423 -13.33 37.75 48.09
N SER A 424 -14.12 36.85 48.68
CA SER A 424 -14.94 35.76 48.12
C SER A 424 -14.24 34.55 47.49
N ALA A 425 -14.23 33.49 48.31
CA ALA A 425 -13.94 32.09 48.07
C ALA A 425 -14.60 31.44 46.84
N GLY A 426 -13.93 30.39 46.33
CA GLY A 426 -14.60 29.24 45.69
C GLY A 426 -14.41 29.10 44.18
N SER A 427 -13.18 28.83 43.69
CA SER A 427 -12.92 28.24 42.35
C SER A 427 -11.43 28.08 42.01
N GLY A 428 -10.54 28.86 42.62
CA GLY A 428 -9.13 28.96 42.20
C GLY A 428 -8.18 27.81 42.57
N VAL A 429 -8.55 26.88 43.47
CA VAL A 429 -7.63 25.82 43.91
C VAL A 429 -7.59 24.63 42.93
N ILE A 430 -8.60 24.48 42.07
CA ILE A 430 -8.68 23.37 41.10
C ILE A 430 -7.90 23.69 39.80
N TYR A 431 -7.74 24.97 39.44
CA TYR A 431 -7.08 25.35 38.17
C TYR A 431 -5.54 25.33 38.22
N SER A 432 -4.92 25.45 39.40
CA SER A 432 -3.45 25.51 39.50
C SER A 432 -2.78 24.15 39.31
N SER A 433 -3.37 23.06 39.81
CA SER A 433 -2.82 21.70 39.65
C SER A 433 -2.96 21.19 38.20
N SER A 434 -4.06 21.52 37.53
CA SER A 434 -4.28 21.18 36.12
C SER A 434 -3.35 21.95 35.18
N PHE A 435 -3.01 23.20 35.49
CA PHE A 435 -2.10 24.02 34.68
C PHE A 435 -0.64 23.53 34.77
N TYR A 436 -0.17 23.13 35.96
CA TYR A 436 1.17 22.54 36.11
C TYR A 436 1.26 21.09 35.59
N ALA A 437 0.14 20.36 35.51
CA ALA A 437 0.09 19.05 34.88
C ALA A 437 0.25 19.12 33.35
N VAL A 438 -0.26 20.19 32.71
CA VAL A 438 -0.17 20.41 31.25
C VAL A 438 1.20 20.96 30.82
N LEU A 439 1.92 21.64 31.72
CA LEU A 439 3.28 22.17 31.47
C LEU A 439 4.40 21.17 31.78
N LYS A 440 4.08 20.02 32.38
CA LYS A 440 5.06 18.96 32.60
C LYS A 440 5.18 18.17 31.29
N PRO A 441 6.33 18.18 30.58
CA PRO A 441 6.51 17.31 29.44
C PRO A 441 6.25 15.88 29.89
N ASP A 442 5.38 15.17 29.18
CA ASP A 442 5.08 13.78 29.49
C ASP A 442 6.41 13.00 29.51
N PRO A 443 6.72 12.27 30.59
CA PRO A 443 7.93 11.45 30.62
C PRO A 443 7.88 10.51 29.41
N PRO A 444 9.00 10.29 28.69
CA PRO A 444 9.03 9.41 27.51
C PRO A 444 8.82 7.97 27.95
N LEU A 445 7.56 7.62 28.18
CA LEU A 445 7.12 6.33 28.65
C LEU A 445 7.29 5.34 27.50
N LYS A 446 7.85 4.16 27.78
CA LYS A 446 7.93 3.11 26.77
C LYS A 446 6.62 2.33 26.71
N VAL A 447 6.36 1.63 25.61
CA VAL A 447 5.12 0.86 25.43
C VAL A 447 4.95 -0.20 26.54
N SER A 448 6.03 -0.90 26.93
CA SER A 448 5.93 -1.92 27.99
C SER A 448 5.59 -1.29 29.36
N GLU A 449 6.23 -0.19 29.70
CA GLU A 449 5.97 0.57 30.93
C GLU A 449 4.55 1.13 30.95
N TRP A 450 4.04 1.55 29.79
CA TRP A 450 2.68 2.05 29.66
C TRP A 450 1.68 0.92 29.88
N ALA A 451 1.92 -0.24 29.29
CA ALA A 451 1.09 -1.42 29.47
C ALA A 451 1.07 -1.86 30.95
N ASP A 452 2.23 -1.97 31.60
CA ASP A 452 2.33 -2.32 33.02
C ASP A 452 1.70 -1.29 33.96
N ARG A 453 1.54 -0.03 33.54
CA ARG A 453 0.86 0.99 34.35
C ARG A 453 -0.64 0.97 34.14
N ASN A 454 -1.08 0.88 32.88
CA ASN A 454 -2.44 1.23 32.50
C ASN A 454 -3.27 0.05 31.97
N ARG A 455 -2.67 -0.89 31.24
CA ARG A 455 -3.43 -1.90 30.49
C ARG A 455 -4.15 -2.87 31.42
N GLN A 456 -5.44 -3.01 31.19
CA GLN A 456 -6.28 -4.04 31.79
C GLN A 456 -6.68 -5.07 30.73
N LEU A 457 -6.66 -6.34 31.11
CA LEU A 457 -7.09 -7.48 30.31
C LEU A 457 -8.52 -7.88 30.70
N SER A 458 -9.38 -7.93 29.70
CA SER A 458 -10.78 -8.30 29.83
C SER A 458 -10.96 -9.78 30.15
N THR A 459 -12.01 -10.12 30.89
CA THR A 459 -12.49 -11.50 31.07
C THR A 459 -13.01 -12.13 29.79
N ILE A 460 -13.37 -11.31 28.79
CA ILE A 460 -13.90 -11.77 27.50
C ILE A 460 -12.77 -12.22 26.56
N ALA A 461 -11.62 -11.53 26.62
CA ALA A 461 -10.56 -11.65 25.61
C ALA A 461 -9.27 -12.33 26.12
N SER A 462 -9.14 -12.52 27.44
CA SER A 462 -7.93 -13.04 28.09
C SER A 462 -8.22 -14.24 28.98
N SER A 463 -7.32 -15.23 28.95
CA SER A 463 -7.31 -16.37 29.88
C SER A 463 -6.90 -15.97 31.30
N GLU A 464 -6.12 -14.89 31.43
CA GLU A 464 -5.73 -14.28 32.69
C GLU A 464 -6.28 -12.84 32.71
N PRO A 465 -7.53 -12.61 33.15
CA PRO A 465 -8.08 -11.27 33.30
C PRO A 465 -7.39 -10.55 34.46
N GLY A 466 -7.27 -9.23 34.34
CA GLY A 466 -6.54 -8.44 35.34
C GLY A 466 -5.59 -7.45 34.71
N LYS A 467 -4.70 -6.91 35.53
CA LYS A 467 -3.70 -5.94 35.08
C LYS A 467 -2.66 -6.64 34.20
N TRP A 468 -2.30 -6.04 33.06
CA TRP A 468 -1.19 -6.53 32.23
C TRP A 468 0.11 -6.57 33.05
N ARG A 469 0.89 -7.63 32.84
CA ARG A 469 2.20 -7.82 33.47
C ARG A 469 3.20 -8.29 32.41
N THR A 470 4.08 -7.40 31.99
CA THR A 470 5.17 -7.71 31.06
C THR A 470 6.11 -8.77 31.63
N GLU A 471 6.24 -8.87 32.96
CA GLU A 471 6.97 -9.96 33.63
C GLU A 471 6.45 -11.37 33.28
N ARG A 472 5.16 -11.52 32.92
CA ARG A 472 4.64 -12.81 32.44
C ARG A 472 5.13 -13.15 31.04
N THR A 473 5.45 -12.15 30.23
CA THR A 473 5.89 -12.29 28.83
C THR A 473 7.14 -11.42 28.58
N PRO A 474 8.25 -11.67 29.28
CA PRO A 474 9.41 -10.75 29.32
C PRO A 474 10.03 -10.53 27.94
N TYR A 475 9.93 -11.53 27.05
CA TYR A 475 10.38 -11.44 25.66
C TYR A 475 9.61 -10.40 24.83
N LEU A 476 8.37 -10.03 25.20
CA LEU A 476 7.63 -8.97 24.50
C LEU A 476 8.12 -7.56 24.86
N LYS A 477 8.87 -7.40 25.96
CA LYS A 477 9.29 -6.09 26.48
C LYS A 477 10.04 -5.28 25.42
N GLU A 478 11.09 -5.87 24.85
CA GLU A 478 11.94 -5.18 23.87
C GLU A 478 11.22 -4.92 22.54
N ILE A 479 10.34 -5.83 22.13
CA ILE A 479 9.50 -5.68 20.93
C ILE A 479 8.58 -4.45 21.11
N MET A 480 7.86 -4.39 22.24
CA MET A 480 7.00 -3.25 22.58
C MET A 480 7.82 -1.97 22.70
N ASP A 481 8.96 -2.00 23.38
CA ASP A 481 9.78 -0.81 23.58
C ASP A 481 10.36 -0.28 22.25
N SER A 482 10.65 -1.15 21.30
CA SER A 482 11.08 -0.78 19.94
C SER A 482 10.00 -0.02 19.16
N LEU A 483 8.73 -0.22 19.49
CA LEU A 483 7.59 0.51 18.92
C LEU A 483 7.33 1.88 19.58
N SER A 484 8.02 2.19 20.68
CA SER A 484 7.89 3.48 21.37
C SER A 484 8.36 4.64 20.50
N SER A 485 7.80 5.83 20.75
CA SER A 485 8.15 7.07 20.03
C SER A 485 9.62 7.50 20.20
N SER A 486 10.25 7.08 21.31
CA SER A 486 11.66 7.31 21.64
C SER A 486 12.63 6.36 20.95
N SER A 487 12.16 5.21 20.43
CA SER A 487 12.99 4.26 19.70
C SER A 487 13.30 4.77 18.28
N PRO A 488 14.51 4.57 17.74
CA PRO A 488 14.85 4.95 16.36
C PRO A 488 14.27 3.99 15.30
N ALA A 489 13.82 2.79 15.68
CA ALA A 489 13.37 1.77 14.72
C ALA A 489 12.14 2.23 13.92
N GLU A 490 12.18 2.30 12.60
CA GLU A 490 10.98 2.59 11.78
C GLU A 490 10.12 1.36 11.55
N LYS A 491 10.73 0.17 11.49
CA LYS A 491 10.05 -1.10 11.22
C LYS A 491 10.47 -2.15 12.26
N VAL A 492 9.48 -2.77 12.89
CA VAL A 492 9.64 -3.89 13.82
C VAL A 492 8.96 -5.12 13.21
N VAL A 493 9.72 -6.19 13.02
CA VAL A 493 9.26 -7.45 12.43
C VAL A 493 9.24 -8.52 13.52
N PHE A 494 8.14 -9.25 13.65
CA PHE A 494 8.00 -10.31 14.64
C PHE A 494 7.50 -11.60 14.02
N MET A 495 8.43 -12.48 13.64
CA MET A 495 8.16 -13.84 13.19
C MET A 495 8.03 -14.74 14.41
N LYS A 496 6.89 -15.39 14.60
CA LYS A 496 6.58 -16.03 15.88
C LYS A 496 5.81 -17.33 15.75
N GLY A 497 5.94 -18.20 16.74
CA GLY A 497 4.98 -19.28 16.97
C GLY A 497 3.63 -18.76 17.49
N ALA A 498 2.57 -19.56 17.46
CA ALA A 498 1.27 -19.23 18.00
C ALA A 498 1.33 -19.04 19.52
N GLN A 499 0.36 -18.29 20.07
CA GLN A 499 0.15 -18.13 21.52
C GLN A 499 1.29 -17.47 22.32
N ILE A 500 2.24 -16.78 21.68
CA ILE A 500 3.28 -16.01 22.40
C ILE A 500 2.87 -14.55 22.72
N GLY A 501 1.67 -14.10 22.35
CA GLY A 501 1.19 -12.74 22.67
C GLY A 501 1.54 -11.63 21.67
N GLY A 502 1.87 -11.96 20.42
CA GLY A 502 2.23 -10.98 19.38
C GLY A 502 1.14 -9.94 19.07
N THR A 503 -0.11 -10.39 18.91
CA THR A 503 -1.25 -9.48 18.74
C THR A 503 -1.48 -8.61 19.99
N GLU A 504 -1.25 -9.13 21.20
CA GLU A 504 -1.41 -8.34 22.42
C GLU A 504 -0.30 -7.27 22.58
N ALA A 505 0.92 -7.53 22.11
CA ALA A 505 1.95 -6.51 22.00
C ALA A 505 1.51 -5.38 21.05
N GLY A 506 0.89 -5.72 19.91
CA GLY A 506 0.25 -4.75 19.02
C GLY A 506 -0.87 -3.97 19.71
N ASN A 507 -1.76 -4.64 20.46
CA ASN A 507 -2.83 -3.99 21.22
C ASN A 507 -2.28 -3.02 22.28
N ASN A 508 -1.22 -3.39 22.99
CA ASN A 508 -0.54 -2.51 23.94
C ASN A 508 0.04 -1.28 23.25
N TRP A 509 0.61 -1.47 22.06
CA TRP A 509 1.13 -0.36 21.27
C TRP A 509 0.02 0.58 20.78
N ILE A 510 -1.14 0.05 20.34
CA ILE A 510 -2.31 0.87 19.99
C ILE A 510 -2.75 1.72 21.19
N GLY A 511 -2.86 1.12 22.37
CA GLY A 511 -3.22 1.84 23.59
C GLY A 511 -2.19 2.93 23.95
N TYR A 512 -0.90 2.62 23.85
CA TYR A 512 0.17 3.60 24.02
C TYR A 512 0.06 4.76 23.02
N VAL A 513 -0.23 4.49 21.75
CA VAL A 513 -0.40 5.52 20.72
C VAL A 513 -1.58 6.43 21.06
N ILE A 514 -2.74 5.88 21.41
CA ILE A 514 -3.92 6.66 21.80
C ILE A 514 -3.62 7.55 23.01
N ASP A 515 -2.89 7.03 23.99
CA ASP A 515 -2.69 7.72 25.26
C ASP A 515 -1.52 8.71 25.25
N GLN A 516 -0.38 8.33 24.68
CA GLN A 516 0.90 9.04 24.86
C GLN A 516 1.39 9.76 23.61
N THR A 517 1.09 9.23 22.42
CA THR A 517 1.62 9.79 21.16
C THR A 517 0.58 9.73 20.03
N PRO A 518 -0.56 10.42 20.22
CA PRO A 518 -1.71 10.30 19.34
C PRO A 518 -1.34 10.67 17.90
N GLY A 519 -1.90 9.92 16.96
CA GLY A 519 -1.69 10.09 15.53
C GLY A 519 -2.48 9.07 14.73
N PRO A 520 -2.53 9.21 13.40
CA PRO A 520 -3.27 8.31 12.52
C PRO A 520 -2.61 6.94 12.47
N MET A 521 -3.38 5.90 12.77
CA MET A 521 -2.95 4.50 12.78
C MET A 521 -3.84 3.64 11.89
N LEU A 522 -3.23 2.80 11.06
CA LEU A 522 -3.93 1.75 10.31
C LEU A 522 -3.60 0.38 10.90
N VAL A 523 -4.64 -0.38 11.22
CA VAL A 523 -4.56 -1.80 11.62
C VAL A 523 -5.09 -2.64 10.48
N VAL A 524 -4.25 -3.53 9.95
CA VAL A 524 -4.60 -4.43 8.86
C VAL A 524 -4.67 -5.85 9.40
N GLN A 525 -5.78 -6.52 9.08
CA GLN A 525 -6.03 -7.93 9.35
C GLN A 525 -6.15 -8.68 8.02
N PRO A 526 -6.09 -10.03 7.97
CA PRO A 526 -6.13 -10.76 6.70
C PRO A 526 -7.38 -10.46 5.85
N THR A 527 -8.54 -10.31 6.49
CA THR A 527 -9.80 -9.92 5.83
C THR A 527 -10.54 -8.82 6.61
N VAL A 528 -11.44 -8.11 5.93
CA VAL A 528 -12.29 -7.07 6.55
C VAL A 528 -13.15 -7.66 7.67
N GLU A 529 -13.66 -8.88 7.49
CA GLU A 529 -14.45 -9.61 8.49
C GLU A 529 -13.62 -9.93 9.75
N MET A 530 -12.36 -10.36 9.57
CA MET A 530 -11.43 -10.57 10.68
C MET A 530 -11.12 -9.25 11.39
N GLY A 531 -10.96 -8.15 10.64
CA GLY A 531 -10.83 -6.80 11.20
C GLY A 531 -12.01 -6.41 12.09
N LYS A 532 -13.25 -6.61 11.62
CA LYS A 532 -14.46 -6.34 12.41
C LYS A 532 -14.55 -7.22 13.65
N ARG A 533 -14.18 -8.51 13.54
CA ARG A 533 -14.18 -9.45 14.68
C ARG A 533 -13.13 -9.07 15.72
N TRP A 534 -11.91 -8.76 15.29
CA TRP A 534 -10.84 -8.31 16.17
C TRP A 534 -11.21 -6.98 16.86
N SER A 535 -11.82 -6.03 16.14
CA SER A 535 -12.21 -4.76 16.75
C SER A 535 -13.25 -4.96 17.86
N LYS A 536 -14.29 -5.78 17.63
CA LYS A 536 -15.30 -6.07 18.66
C LYS A 536 -14.75 -6.91 19.81
N GLY A 537 -13.90 -7.90 19.52
CA GLY A 537 -13.45 -8.89 20.50
C GLY A 537 -12.20 -8.51 21.28
N ARG A 538 -11.35 -7.62 20.77
CA ARG A 538 -10.09 -7.22 21.42
C ARG A 538 -9.94 -5.71 21.57
N PHE A 539 -10.20 -4.93 20.52
CA PHE A 539 -9.96 -3.48 20.56
C PHE A 539 -10.98 -2.72 21.41
N ALA A 540 -12.28 -3.03 21.28
CA ALA A 540 -13.32 -2.42 22.10
C ALA A 540 -13.12 -2.75 23.60
N PRO A 541 -12.91 -4.02 24.01
CA PRO A 541 -12.57 -4.34 25.40
C PRO A 541 -11.28 -3.66 25.89
N LEU A 542 -10.25 -3.51 25.03
CA LEU A 542 -9.05 -2.75 25.39
C LEU A 542 -9.38 -1.31 25.80
N ILE A 543 -10.23 -0.62 25.03
CA ILE A 543 -10.65 0.76 25.31
C ILE A 543 -11.53 0.80 26.55
N GLU A 544 -12.50 -0.10 26.63
CA GLU A 544 -13.45 -0.17 27.73
C GLU A 544 -12.71 -0.47 29.03
N ASP A 545 -11.90 -1.51 29.12
CA ASP A 545 -11.31 -1.94 30.39
C ASP A 545 -10.10 -1.09 30.83
N THR A 546 -9.55 -0.24 29.95
CA THR A 546 -8.40 0.63 30.26
C THR A 546 -8.88 2.07 30.52
N PRO A 547 -8.90 2.57 31.78
CA PRO A 547 -9.53 3.84 32.12
C PRO A 547 -9.00 5.07 31.37
N CYS A 548 -7.68 5.15 31.15
CA CYS A 548 -7.10 6.28 30.40
C CYS A 548 -7.58 6.32 28.94
N LEU A 549 -7.78 5.16 28.30
CA LEU A 549 -8.32 5.06 26.95
C LEU A 549 -9.81 5.37 26.91
N ARG A 550 -10.58 4.81 27.85
CA ARG A 550 -12.03 5.06 27.98
C ARG A 550 -12.33 6.56 28.10
N SER A 551 -11.49 7.31 28.80
CA SER A 551 -11.66 8.77 28.96
C SER A 551 -11.38 9.57 27.68
N LYS A 552 -10.64 9.00 26.73
CA LYS A 552 -10.20 9.66 25.48
C LYS A 552 -11.07 9.31 24.27
N ILE A 553 -11.75 8.17 24.30
CA ILE A 553 -12.60 7.69 23.20
C ILE A 553 -14.07 7.80 23.64
N LYS A 554 -14.85 8.63 22.93
CA LYS A 554 -16.26 8.90 23.25
C LYS A 554 -17.12 7.63 23.21
N ASP A 555 -18.15 7.57 24.04
CA ASP A 555 -19.10 6.44 24.10
C ASP A 555 -19.75 6.19 22.72
N PRO A 556 -19.76 4.94 22.21
CA PRO A 556 -20.44 4.58 20.96
C PRO A 556 -21.93 4.94 20.88
N ARG A 557 -22.60 5.16 22.02
CA ARG A 557 -24.02 5.58 22.11
C ARG A 557 -24.21 7.10 22.09
N SER A 558 -23.15 7.88 22.15
CA SER A 558 -23.22 9.32 21.91
C SER A 558 -23.63 9.56 20.44
N ARG A 559 -24.44 10.58 20.17
CA ARG A 559 -25.05 10.85 18.83
C ARG A 559 -24.03 11.29 17.75
N ASP A 560 -22.74 11.08 17.99
CA ASP A 560 -21.60 11.64 17.27
C ASP A 560 -20.92 10.53 16.43
N SER A 561 -20.82 10.72 15.11
CA SER A 561 -20.62 9.66 14.10
C SER A 561 -19.19 9.11 13.95
N GLY A 562 -18.24 9.49 14.81
CA GLY A 562 -16.80 9.16 14.66
C GLY A 562 -16.38 7.75 15.08
N ASN A 563 -17.17 7.07 15.92
CA ASN A 563 -16.81 5.76 16.50
C ASN A 563 -17.61 4.61 15.88
N THR A 564 -17.03 3.95 14.89
CA THR A 564 -17.61 2.76 14.25
C THR A 564 -16.88 1.48 14.69
N VAL A 565 -17.27 0.33 14.16
CA VAL A 565 -16.53 -0.94 14.37
C VAL A 565 -15.16 -0.91 13.68
N GLN A 566 -14.97 -0.06 12.67
CA GLN A 566 -13.73 -0.04 11.88
C GLN A 566 -12.95 1.26 12.03
N SER A 567 -13.45 2.22 12.79
CA SER A 567 -12.78 3.49 13.06
C SER A 567 -13.05 3.92 14.48
N LYS A 568 -12.00 4.31 15.21
CA LYS A 568 -12.09 4.93 16.54
C LYS A 568 -11.34 6.25 16.52
N GLU A 569 -12.04 7.33 16.81
CA GLU A 569 -11.48 8.68 16.86
C GLU A 569 -11.18 9.10 18.31
N PHE A 570 -10.07 9.79 18.50
CA PHE A 570 -9.62 10.33 19.79
C PHE A 570 -8.86 11.64 19.58
N PRO A 571 -8.71 12.49 20.63
CA PRO A 571 -7.96 13.73 20.50
C PRO A 571 -6.55 13.52 19.93
N GLY A 572 -6.28 14.13 18.77
CA GLY A 572 -4.99 14.06 18.09
C GLY A 572 -4.75 12.82 17.20
N GLY A 573 -5.74 11.93 17.01
CA GLY A 573 -5.55 10.77 16.14
C GLY A 573 -6.79 9.93 15.85
N THR A 574 -6.60 8.90 15.04
CA THR A 574 -7.63 7.91 14.72
C THR A 574 -6.98 6.54 14.52
N VAL A 575 -7.70 5.48 14.89
CA VAL A 575 -7.34 4.09 14.56
C VAL A 575 -8.36 3.55 13.58
N VAL A 576 -7.92 3.25 12.37
CA VAL A 576 -8.72 2.63 11.31
C VAL A 576 -8.35 1.16 11.19
N VAL A 577 -9.35 0.29 11.06
CA VAL A 577 -9.21 -1.17 10.98
C VAL A 577 -9.77 -1.67 9.65
N THR A 578 -8.92 -2.32 8.87
CA THR A 578 -9.29 -2.87 7.55
C THR A 578 -8.75 -4.27 7.31
N GLY A 579 -9.16 -4.88 6.20
CA GLY A 579 -8.63 -6.14 5.70
C GLY A 579 -7.61 -5.94 4.57
N ALA A 580 -6.63 -6.84 4.49
CA ALA A 580 -5.67 -6.92 3.38
C ALA A 580 -6.34 -7.21 2.02
N ASN A 581 -7.55 -7.77 2.04
CA ASN A 581 -8.39 -8.00 0.87
C ASN A 581 -9.21 -6.77 0.42
N SER A 582 -9.06 -5.60 1.05
CA SER A 582 -9.79 -4.38 0.69
C SER A 582 -8.84 -3.30 0.16
N PRO A 583 -8.68 -3.18 -1.17
CA PRO A 583 -7.77 -2.19 -1.75
C PRO A 583 -8.16 -0.76 -1.33
N VAL A 584 -9.46 -0.47 -1.33
CA VAL A 584 -10.03 0.81 -0.87
C VAL A 584 -9.65 1.10 0.57
N GLY A 585 -9.74 0.09 1.46
CA GLY A 585 -9.36 0.25 2.86
C GLY A 585 -7.85 0.49 3.04
N LEU A 586 -7.01 -0.19 2.27
CA LEU A 586 -5.56 -0.02 2.29
C LEU A 586 -5.10 1.33 1.73
N ARG A 587 -5.88 1.96 0.86
CA ARG A 587 -5.59 3.29 0.28
C ARG A 587 -6.28 4.46 0.97
N SER A 588 -7.06 4.19 2.02
CA SER A 588 -8.00 5.14 2.61
C SER A 588 -7.35 6.44 3.13
N MET A 589 -6.22 6.37 3.83
CA MET A 589 -5.59 7.55 4.44
C MET A 589 -4.07 7.38 4.65
N PRO A 590 -3.29 8.47 4.67
CA PRO A 590 -1.92 8.46 5.18
C PRO A 590 -1.91 8.12 6.68
N VAL A 591 -0.96 7.30 7.12
CA VAL A 591 -0.85 6.89 8.53
C VAL A 591 0.57 6.97 9.05
N ARG A 592 0.72 7.46 10.28
CA ARG A 592 2.02 7.50 10.97
C ARG A 592 2.37 6.14 11.55
N TYR A 593 1.36 5.42 12.01
CA TYR A 593 1.50 4.11 12.64
C TYR A 593 0.82 3.04 11.80
N LEU A 594 1.52 1.96 11.51
CA LEU A 594 0.97 0.85 10.73
C LEU A 594 1.16 -0.45 11.49
N PHE A 595 0.06 -1.14 11.77
CA PHE A 595 0.08 -2.47 12.39
C PHE A 595 -0.47 -3.50 11.41
N LEU A 596 0.41 -4.39 10.94
CA LEU A 596 0.08 -5.50 10.05
C LEU A 596 0.12 -6.80 10.86
N ASP A 597 -1.07 -7.31 11.20
CA ASP A 597 -1.24 -8.54 11.99
C ASP A 597 -1.53 -9.72 11.06
N GLU A 598 -0.92 -10.87 11.33
CA GLU A 598 -1.00 -12.11 10.54
C GLU A 598 -0.69 -11.92 9.04
N VAL A 599 0.42 -11.23 8.73
CA VAL A 599 0.83 -10.83 7.36
C VAL A 599 0.98 -11.99 6.38
N ASP A 600 1.32 -13.19 6.83
CA ASP A 600 1.45 -14.34 5.94
C ASP A 600 0.10 -14.90 5.48
N ALA A 601 -0.99 -14.57 6.19
CA ALA A 601 -2.34 -14.94 5.79
C ALA A 601 -2.95 -13.95 4.76
N TYR A 602 -2.20 -12.94 4.33
CA TYR A 602 -2.69 -11.93 3.38
C TYR A 602 -2.74 -12.51 1.96
N PRO A 603 -3.74 -12.12 1.15
CA PRO A 603 -3.81 -12.53 -0.25
C PRO A 603 -2.57 -12.05 -1.03
N GLY A 604 -2.17 -12.77 -2.07
CA GLY A 604 -1.04 -12.39 -2.95
C GLY A 604 -1.21 -11.04 -3.62
N ASP A 605 -2.47 -10.65 -3.84
CA ASP A 605 -2.87 -9.42 -4.51
C ASP A 605 -4.17 -8.88 -3.87
N SER A 606 -4.25 -7.56 -3.71
CA SER A 606 -5.47 -6.88 -3.25
C SER A 606 -6.21 -6.32 -4.46
N GLY A 607 -7.24 -7.03 -4.95
CA GLY A 607 -8.19 -6.52 -5.95
C GLY A 607 -7.57 -6.03 -7.26
N GLY A 608 -6.46 -6.61 -7.69
CA GLY A 608 -5.71 -6.28 -8.90
C GLY A 608 -4.65 -5.19 -8.74
N GLU A 609 -4.41 -4.72 -7.51
CA GLU A 609 -3.59 -3.53 -7.24
C GLU A 609 -2.22 -3.83 -6.64
N GLY A 610 -1.87 -5.11 -6.48
CA GLY A 610 -0.58 -5.57 -5.97
C GLY A 610 -0.60 -6.01 -4.51
N ASP A 611 0.60 -6.20 -3.96
CA ASP A 611 0.82 -6.78 -2.63
C ASP A 611 0.26 -5.90 -1.51
N PRO A 612 -0.71 -6.40 -0.71
CA PRO A 612 -1.32 -5.64 0.40
C PRO A 612 -0.32 -5.01 1.38
N VAL A 613 0.80 -5.69 1.64
CA VAL A 613 1.84 -5.18 2.57
C VAL A 613 2.48 -3.92 2.00
N LEU A 614 2.87 -3.93 0.73
CA LEU A 614 3.48 -2.77 0.06
C LEU A 614 2.49 -1.60 -0.06
N LEU A 615 1.23 -1.88 -0.40
CA LEU A 615 0.17 -0.86 -0.46
C LEU A 615 -0.02 -0.16 0.89
N SER A 616 -0.01 -0.94 1.97
CA SER A 616 -0.13 -0.43 3.34
C SER A 616 1.09 0.39 3.75
N ILE A 617 2.31 -0.12 3.52
CA ILE A 617 3.55 0.59 3.86
C ILE A 617 3.64 1.93 3.13
N ALA A 618 3.20 1.99 1.87
CA ALA A 618 3.19 3.25 1.10
C ALA A 618 2.37 4.36 1.76
N ARG A 619 1.37 4.03 2.60
CA ARG A 619 0.57 5.02 3.36
C ARG A 619 1.38 5.75 4.44
N THR A 620 2.55 5.23 4.79
CA THR A 620 3.41 5.81 5.82
C THR A 620 4.43 6.81 5.27
N ASN A 621 4.55 6.94 3.94
CA ASN A 621 5.63 7.70 3.30
C ASN A 621 5.62 9.20 3.59
N THR A 622 4.46 9.77 3.93
CA THR A 622 4.33 11.20 4.28
C THR A 622 4.82 11.51 5.70
N PHE A 623 5.09 10.50 6.53
CA PHE A 623 5.52 10.68 7.92
C PHE A 623 7.00 10.32 8.09
N THR A 624 7.83 11.32 8.38
CA THR A 624 9.27 11.13 8.65
C THR A 624 9.54 10.30 9.90
N ARG A 625 8.67 10.37 10.92
CA ARG A 625 8.72 9.57 12.17
C ARG A 625 7.61 8.51 12.20
N ARG A 626 7.59 7.66 11.18
CA ARG A 626 6.67 6.51 11.08
C ARG A 626 7.12 5.32 11.93
N LYS A 627 6.17 4.44 12.25
CA LYS A 627 6.44 3.15 12.87
C LYS A 627 5.56 2.08 12.23
N ILE A 628 6.18 0.95 11.87
CA ILE A 628 5.52 -0.17 11.23
C ILE A 628 5.76 -1.41 12.08
N PHE A 629 4.71 -2.11 12.48
CA PHE A 629 4.80 -3.39 13.16
C PHE A 629 4.23 -4.49 12.27
N LEU A 630 5.04 -5.49 11.96
CA LEU A 630 4.62 -6.70 11.25
C LEU A 630 4.72 -7.88 12.19
N VAL A 631 3.66 -8.67 12.30
CA VAL A 631 3.66 -9.89 13.13
C VAL A 631 2.90 -11.00 12.42
N SER A 632 3.45 -12.22 12.45
CA SER A 632 2.77 -13.39 11.87
C SER A 632 3.44 -14.69 12.31
N THR A 633 2.68 -15.78 12.28
CA THR A 633 3.30 -17.10 12.06
C THR A 633 3.74 -17.20 10.60
N PRO A 634 4.95 -17.73 10.32
CA PRO A 634 5.40 -17.94 8.95
C PRO A 634 4.65 -19.09 8.26
N THR A 635 4.80 -19.18 6.94
CA THR A 635 4.20 -20.23 6.12
C THR A 635 5.27 -21.05 5.39
N VAL A 636 5.38 -20.95 4.08
CA VAL A 636 6.32 -21.73 3.27
C VAL A 636 7.58 -20.91 3.00
N HIS A 637 8.75 -21.54 3.09
CA HIS A 637 10.02 -20.92 2.79
C HIS A 637 10.04 -20.29 1.39
N GLY A 638 10.53 -19.06 1.27
CA GLY A 638 10.60 -18.34 0.00
C GLY A 638 9.29 -17.69 -0.47
N ILE A 639 8.14 -18.08 0.11
CA ILE A 639 6.83 -17.42 -0.11
C ILE A 639 6.44 -16.56 1.10
N SER A 640 6.84 -16.98 2.31
CA SER A 640 6.51 -16.34 3.57
C SER A 640 6.96 -14.88 3.62
N ARG A 641 6.00 -13.97 3.88
CA ARG A 641 6.26 -12.52 3.90
C ARG A 641 7.01 -12.12 5.17
N ILE A 642 6.61 -12.68 6.31
CA ILE A 642 7.25 -12.41 7.59
C ILE A 642 8.68 -12.94 7.63
N GLU A 643 8.94 -14.10 7.01
CA GLU A 643 10.30 -14.62 6.84
C GLU A 643 11.16 -13.65 6.05
N LYS A 644 10.69 -13.20 4.88
CA LYS A 644 11.41 -12.25 4.03
C LYS A 644 11.76 -10.95 4.77
N GLU A 645 10.83 -10.42 5.57
CA GLU A 645 11.05 -9.21 6.36
C GLU A 645 12.03 -9.48 7.52
N PHE A 646 11.95 -10.64 8.17
CA PHE A 646 12.87 -11.04 9.24
C PHE A 646 14.30 -11.24 8.71
N GLU A 647 14.46 -11.93 7.58
CA GLU A 647 15.77 -12.14 6.93
C GLU A 647 16.43 -10.82 6.49
N SER A 648 15.63 -9.78 6.20
CA SER A 648 16.14 -8.45 5.86
C SER A 648 16.54 -7.58 7.06
N SER A 649 16.36 -8.07 8.29
CA SER A 649 16.62 -7.35 9.54
C SER A 649 17.93 -7.76 10.21
N ASP A 650 18.16 -7.28 11.44
CA ASP A 650 19.28 -7.67 12.31
C ASP A 650 19.12 -9.07 12.96
N LYS A 651 17.99 -9.76 12.71
CA LYS A 651 17.72 -11.15 13.08
C LYS A 651 17.98 -11.46 14.55
N ARG A 652 17.11 -10.98 15.44
CA ARG A 652 17.21 -11.25 16.88
C ARG A 652 16.52 -12.54 17.27
N TYR A 653 17.18 -13.31 18.12
CA TYR A 653 16.60 -14.47 18.81
C TYR A 653 16.64 -14.24 20.32
N PHE A 654 15.69 -14.83 21.05
CA PHE A 654 15.61 -14.69 22.51
C PHE A 654 16.42 -15.78 23.20
N PHE A 655 17.55 -15.39 23.78
CA PHE A 655 18.43 -16.29 24.51
C PHE A 655 18.00 -16.38 25.96
N VAL A 656 17.94 -17.60 26.50
CA VAL A 656 17.60 -17.85 27.90
C VAL A 656 18.73 -18.62 28.59
N PRO A 657 19.09 -18.28 29.84
CA PRO A 657 20.12 -19.00 30.57
C PRO A 657 19.63 -20.38 31.01
N CYS A 658 20.52 -21.37 30.96
CA CYS A 658 20.30 -22.65 31.63
C CYS A 658 20.28 -22.45 33.17
N PRO A 659 19.30 -22.98 33.91
CA PRO A 659 19.23 -22.84 35.37
C PRO A 659 20.37 -23.58 36.09
N HIS A 660 21.07 -24.51 35.42
CA HIS A 660 22.14 -25.32 36.01
C HIS A 660 23.54 -24.73 35.77
N CYS A 661 23.84 -24.28 34.55
CA CYS A 661 25.19 -23.83 34.16
C CYS A 661 25.25 -22.37 33.68
N ASN A 662 24.12 -21.67 33.63
CA ASN A 662 24.01 -20.29 33.21
C ASN A 662 24.39 -20.00 31.73
N TYR A 663 24.60 -21.03 30.91
CA TYR A 663 24.84 -20.88 29.48
C TYR A 663 23.58 -20.37 28.76
N TYR A 664 23.71 -19.31 27.97
CA TYR A 664 22.62 -18.67 27.23
C TYR A 664 22.39 -19.38 25.90
N GLN A 665 21.18 -19.88 25.68
CA GLN A 665 20.81 -20.68 24.51
C GLN A 665 19.44 -20.31 23.96
N VAL A 666 19.22 -20.60 22.68
CA VAL A 666 17.90 -20.53 22.04
C VAL A 666 17.23 -21.89 22.18
N LEU A 667 15.96 -21.92 22.61
CA LEU A 667 15.19 -23.16 22.75
C LEU A 667 14.84 -23.71 21.37
N LYS A 668 15.44 -24.85 21.02
CA LYS A 668 15.21 -25.57 19.76
C LYS A 668 14.50 -26.89 20.01
N TRP A 669 13.70 -27.34 19.03
CA TRP A 669 12.95 -28.59 19.12
C TRP A 669 13.81 -29.83 19.43
N PRO A 670 14.99 -30.06 18.81
CA PRO A 670 15.76 -31.28 19.02
C PRO A 670 16.23 -31.50 20.47
N GLN A 671 16.19 -30.46 21.30
CA GLN A 671 16.59 -30.46 22.70
C GLN A 671 15.43 -30.78 23.64
N ILE A 672 14.18 -30.76 23.15
CA ILE A 672 13.04 -31.34 23.88
C ILE A 672 13.15 -32.86 23.79
N LYS A 673 13.29 -33.50 24.94
CA LYS A 673 13.38 -34.96 25.09
C LYS A 673 12.24 -35.46 25.95
N TRP A 674 11.78 -36.67 25.66
CA TRP A 674 10.73 -37.37 26.38
C TRP A 674 10.96 -38.87 26.25
N GLU A 675 10.41 -39.64 27.17
CA GLU A 675 10.37 -41.10 27.10
C GLU A 675 9.39 -41.55 26.01
N GLU A 676 9.71 -42.64 25.34
CA GLU A 676 8.91 -43.13 24.21
C GLU A 676 7.43 -43.30 24.60
N LYS A 677 6.52 -42.74 23.78
CA LYS A 677 5.06 -42.74 24.01
C LYS A 677 4.58 -42.08 25.30
N ASN A 678 5.43 -41.35 26.04
CA ASN A 678 5.03 -40.65 27.26
C ASN A 678 5.33 -39.14 27.21
N PRO A 679 4.43 -38.33 26.62
CA PRO A 679 4.60 -36.87 26.52
C PRO A 679 4.72 -36.16 27.87
N ALA A 680 4.22 -36.75 28.97
CA ALA A 680 4.27 -36.13 30.30
C ALA A 680 5.71 -35.98 30.83
N THR A 681 6.66 -36.72 30.26
CA THR A 681 8.08 -36.67 30.64
C THR A 681 8.88 -35.62 29.85
N ALA A 682 8.21 -34.80 29.02
CA ALA A 682 8.84 -33.80 28.18
C ALA A 682 9.65 -32.78 29.00
N HIS A 683 10.94 -32.72 28.72
CA HIS A 683 11.91 -31.82 29.34
C HIS A 683 12.87 -31.27 28.28
N TYR A 684 13.53 -30.15 28.57
CA TYR A 684 14.56 -29.59 27.70
C TYR A 684 15.95 -30.01 28.18
N VAL A 685 16.84 -30.40 27.29
CA VAL A 685 18.23 -30.73 27.59
C VAL A 685 19.13 -29.57 27.19
N CYS A 686 19.87 -29.01 28.15
CA CYS A 686 20.81 -27.92 27.87
C CYS A 686 21.90 -28.34 26.88
N ILE A 687 22.24 -27.48 25.92
CA ILE A 687 23.24 -27.81 24.88
C ILE A 687 24.68 -27.83 25.39
N GLU A 688 24.94 -27.19 26.53
CA GLU A 688 26.29 -27.08 27.10
C GLU A 688 26.52 -28.13 28.20
N CYS A 689 25.70 -28.14 29.26
CA CYS A 689 25.90 -29.04 30.40
C CYS A 689 25.12 -30.36 30.31
N ASN A 690 24.31 -30.57 29.27
CA ASN A 690 23.38 -31.69 29.15
C ASN A 690 22.40 -31.85 30.33
N GLY A 691 22.26 -30.81 31.17
CA GLY A 691 21.36 -30.81 32.32
C GLY A 691 19.90 -30.84 31.89
N LYS A 692 19.10 -31.63 32.61
CA LYS A 692 17.64 -31.74 32.45
C LYS A 692 16.95 -30.48 32.99
N ILE A 693 16.22 -29.78 32.14
CA ILE A 693 15.44 -28.60 32.48
C ILE A 693 13.96 -28.97 32.39
N GLU A 694 13.22 -28.76 33.47
CA GLU A 694 11.79 -29.05 33.55
C GLU A 694 10.95 -27.83 33.13
N ASN A 695 9.73 -28.06 32.63
CA ASN A 695 8.87 -26.99 32.10
C ASN A 695 8.59 -25.86 33.12
N HIS A 696 8.55 -26.17 34.43
CA HIS A 696 8.35 -25.16 35.49
C HIS A 696 9.53 -24.19 35.64
N GLN A 697 10.73 -24.59 35.25
CA GLN A 697 11.94 -23.74 35.32
C GLN A 697 11.97 -22.67 34.23
N LYS A 698 11.09 -22.77 33.21
CA LYS A 698 10.94 -21.73 32.17
C LYS A 698 10.70 -20.34 32.74
N ALA A 699 9.97 -20.22 33.85
CA ALA A 699 9.66 -18.91 34.43
C ALA A 699 10.94 -18.11 34.77
N GLU A 700 11.91 -18.75 35.42
CA GLU A 700 13.19 -18.12 35.76
C GLU A 700 14.03 -17.85 34.50
N MET A 701 14.05 -18.81 33.58
CA MET A 701 14.78 -18.70 32.32
C MET A 701 14.31 -17.51 31.48
N LEU A 702 12.98 -17.35 31.34
CA LEU A 702 12.38 -16.25 30.58
C LEU A 702 12.64 -14.90 31.24
N ALA A 703 12.53 -14.81 32.57
CA ALA A 703 12.78 -13.57 33.32
C ALA A 703 14.21 -13.04 33.15
N ARG A 704 15.17 -13.93 32.90
CA ARG A 704 16.59 -13.62 32.71
C ARG A 704 17.04 -13.67 31.24
N GLY A 705 16.10 -13.85 30.31
CA GLY A 705 16.38 -13.94 28.90
C GLY A 705 16.60 -12.57 28.25
N GLU A 706 17.29 -12.57 27.11
CA GLU A 706 17.64 -11.36 26.37
C GLU A 706 17.62 -11.59 24.85
N TRP A 707 17.27 -10.56 24.09
CA TRP A 707 17.37 -10.60 22.64
C TRP A 707 18.80 -10.33 22.19
N ARG A 708 19.31 -11.16 21.27
CA ARG A 708 20.63 -10.92 20.65
C ARG A 708 20.50 -10.95 19.13
N ALA A 709 21.03 -9.92 18.47
CA ALA A 709 21.13 -9.85 17.02
C ALA A 709 22.14 -10.88 16.51
N THR A 710 21.76 -11.62 15.49
CA THR A 710 22.61 -12.64 14.85
C THR A 710 23.13 -12.19 13.48
N ASN A 711 22.53 -11.17 12.88
CA ASN A 711 23.00 -10.55 11.66
C ASN A 711 23.68 -9.21 11.97
N THR A 712 24.96 -9.26 12.35
CA THR A 712 25.75 -8.07 12.72
C THR A 712 26.21 -7.24 11.51
N GLU A 713 26.06 -7.75 10.29
CA GLU A 713 26.39 -7.05 9.04
C GLU A 713 25.24 -6.15 8.54
N CYS A 714 24.06 -6.23 9.18
CA CYS A 714 22.93 -5.40 8.84
C CYS A 714 23.17 -3.93 9.26
N ASN A 715 23.57 -3.10 8.30
CA ASN A 715 23.80 -1.65 8.49
C ASN A 715 22.50 -0.81 8.57
N ASN A 716 21.34 -1.41 8.87
CA ASN A 716 20.06 -0.71 8.90
C ASN A 716 19.45 -0.73 10.31
N ASP A 717 19.84 0.24 11.13
CA ASP A 717 19.36 0.46 12.50
C ASP A 717 17.85 0.80 12.59
N LYS A 718 17.20 1.06 11.45
CA LYS A 718 15.77 1.35 11.36
C LYS A 718 14.89 0.11 11.26
N VAL A 719 15.44 -1.07 11.01
CA VAL A 719 14.67 -2.32 10.85
C VAL A 719 15.15 -3.36 11.86
N ILE A 720 14.31 -3.67 12.85
CA ILE A 720 14.61 -4.65 13.89
C ILE A 720 13.70 -5.86 13.71
N GLY A 721 14.28 -7.07 13.68
CA GLY A 721 13.51 -8.30 13.54
C GLY A 721 13.69 -9.25 14.71
N PHE A 722 12.60 -9.86 15.14
CA PHE A 722 12.52 -10.76 16.27
C PHE A 722 11.95 -12.11 15.85
N HIS A 723 12.55 -13.20 16.31
CA HIS A 723 12.05 -14.56 16.15
C HIS A 723 11.91 -15.29 17.49
N ILE A 724 10.75 -15.93 17.71
CA ILE A 724 10.53 -16.78 18.89
C ILE A 724 9.53 -17.91 18.63
N SER A 725 9.82 -19.10 19.15
CA SER A 725 8.93 -20.25 19.10
C SER A 725 7.92 -20.28 20.26
N SER A 726 6.84 -21.04 20.11
CA SER A 726 5.87 -21.30 21.19
C SER A 726 6.47 -22.13 22.34
N LEU A 727 7.68 -22.68 22.19
CA LEU A 727 8.40 -23.36 23.27
C LEU A 727 8.71 -22.42 24.44
N TYR A 728 8.79 -21.12 24.17
CA TYR A 728 8.98 -20.05 25.16
C TYR A 728 7.70 -19.64 25.87
N SER A 729 6.55 -20.25 25.54
CA SER A 729 5.28 -19.89 26.17
C SER A 729 5.38 -19.99 27.71
N PRO A 730 4.88 -18.98 28.44
CA PRO A 730 4.91 -18.96 29.91
C PRO A 730 4.28 -20.21 30.54
N VAL A 731 4.74 -20.54 31.75
CA VAL A 731 4.15 -21.64 32.53
C VAL A 731 2.66 -21.36 32.79
N GLY A 732 1.83 -22.38 32.54
CA GLY A 732 0.37 -22.30 32.59
C GLY A 732 -0.30 -22.09 31.23
N TRP A 733 0.47 -21.78 30.17
CA TRP A 733 -0.01 -21.70 28.79
C TRP A 733 0.43 -22.96 28.03
N TYR A 734 0.96 -22.80 26.80
CA TYR A 734 1.46 -23.90 26.00
C TYR A 734 2.71 -24.55 26.63
N SER A 735 2.61 -25.83 26.99
CA SER A 735 3.65 -26.59 27.70
C SER A 735 4.49 -27.44 26.75
N TRP A 736 5.69 -27.83 27.16
CA TRP A 736 6.50 -28.78 26.37
C TRP A 736 5.83 -30.15 26.24
N LYS A 737 5.06 -30.59 27.24
CA LYS A 737 4.20 -31.77 27.14
C LYS A 737 3.23 -31.63 25.96
N GLN A 738 2.52 -30.50 25.89
CA GLN A 738 1.55 -30.27 24.82
C GLN A 738 2.23 -30.15 23.45
N ALA A 739 3.40 -29.52 23.38
CA ALA A 739 4.21 -29.49 22.16
C ALA A 739 4.58 -30.88 21.65
N VAL A 740 4.90 -31.82 22.55
CA VAL A 740 5.15 -33.22 22.23
C VAL A 740 3.87 -33.96 21.81
N GLU A 741 2.74 -33.74 22.48
CA GLU A 741 1.44 -34.31 22.09
C GLU A 741 1.06 -33.88 20.67
N ASP A 742 1.13 -32.58 20.38
CA ASP A 742 0.82 -32.04 19.06
C ASP A 742 1.80 -32.54 17.99
N PHE A 743 3.10 -32.64 18.32
CA PHE A 743 4.10 -33.20 17.41
C PHE A 743 3.84 -34.67 17.11
N LEU A 744 3.53 -35.50 18.12
CA LEU A 744 3.27 -36.92 17.93
C LEU A 744 2.02 -37.17 17.08
N HIS A 745 1.02 -36.30 17.18
CA HIS A 745 -0.16 -36.33 16.32
C HIS A 745 0.16 -35.86 14.88
N ALA A 746 1.05 -34.87 14.74
CA ALA A 746 1.40 -34.28 13.46
C ALA A 746 2.47 -35.04 12.65
N LYS A 747 3.41 -35.74 13.31
CA LYS A 747 4.64 -36.28 12.69
C LYS A 747 4.41 -37.25 11.53
N GLU A 748 3.27 -37.94 11.49
CA GLU A 748 2.94 -38.95 10.47
C GLU A 748 2.16 -38.36 9.29
N ASN A 749 1.73 -37.10 9.39
CA ASN A 749 0.99 -36.41 8.33
C ASN A 749 1.71 -35.12 7.96
N GLU A 750 2.23 -35.04 6.74
CA GLU A 750 3.03 -33.92 6.27
C GLU A 750 2.30 -32.56 6.38
N GLN A 751 1.00 -32.52 6.09
CA GLN A 751 0.21 -31.30 6.20
C GLN A 751 0.04 -30.85 7.66
N LEU A 752 -0.15 -31.80 8.58
CA LEU A 752 -0.22 -31.50 10.01
C LEU A 752 1.16 -31.11 10.56
N LEU A 753 2.22 -31.75 10.09
CA LEU A 753 3.60 -31.43 10.47
C LEU A 753 4.00 -30.03 9.99
N LYS A 754 3.62 -29.67 8.77
CA LYS A 754 3.75 -28.31 8.21
C LYS A 754 3.06 -27.29 9.12
N ALA A 755 1.80 -27.53 9.45
CA ALA A 755 1.05 -26.66 10.36
C ALA A 755 1.73 -26.55 11.74
N TRP A 756 2.23 -27.67 12.28
CA TRP A 756 2.91 -27.70 13.57
C TRP A 756 4.25 -26.95 13.54
N ILE A 757 5.08 -27.09 12.50
CA ILE A 757 6.34 -26.32 12.38
C ILE A 757 6.06 -24.81 12.28
N ASN A 758 5.13 -24.43 11.40
CA ASN A 758 4.76 -23.04 11.20
C ASN A 758 4.18 -22.39 12.45
N THR A 759 3.31 -23.09 13.16
CA THR A 759 2.61 -22.54 14.33
C THR A 759 3.34 -22.77 15.63
N THR A 760 3.99 -23.91 15.87
CA THR A 760 4.67 -24.18 17.15
C THR A 760 6.09 -23.65 17.17
N LEU A 761 6.88 -23.93 16.13
CA LEU A 761 8.27 -23.47 16.07
C LEU A 761 8.36 -22.02 15.59
N GLY A 762 7.33 -21.54 14.89
CA GLY A 762 7.40 -20.23 14.24
C GLY A 762 8.45 -20.23 13.13
N GLU A 763 8.69 -21.37 12.50
CA GLU A 763 9.69 -21.56 11.43
C GLU A 763 8.97 -21.81 10.10
N THR A 764 9.57 -21.40 8.99
CA THR A 764 9.02 -21.71 7.67
C THR A 764 9.09 -23.20 7.40
N TRP A 765 8.06 -23.69 6.73
CA TRP A 765 8.09 -25.03 6.17
C TRP A 765 8.82 -24.93 4.85
N VAL A 766 9.97 -25.59 4.77
CA VAL A 766 10.59 -25.88 3.48
C VAL A 766 9.73 -26.98 2.89
N ASP A 767 8.93 -26.65 1.86
CA ASP A 767 8.33 -27.69 1.04
C ASP A 767 9.52 -28.54 0.58
N LYS A 768 9.55 -29.78 1.04
CA LYS A 768 10.41 -30.79 0.44
C LYS A 768 9.90 -30.92 -0.99
N GLY A 769 10.36 -30.06 -1.90
CA GLY A 769 10.64 -30.55 -3.23
C GLY A 769 11.61 -31.68 -2.94
N GLU A 770 11.11 -32.92 -2.98
CA GLU A 770 11.76 -34.12 -2.44
C GLU A 770 13.26 -33.99 -2.71
N VAL A 771 14.07 -33.60 -1.72
CA VAL A 771 15.51 -33.59 -1.95
C VAL A 771 15.82 -35.05 -2.17
N PRO A 772 16.27 -35.44 -3.37
CA PRO A 772 16.44 -36.85 -3.67
C PRO A 772 17.41 -37.43 -2.67
N ASP A 773 17.12 -38.62 -2.13
CA ASP A 773 18.11 -39.29 -1.30
C ASP A 773 19.34 -39.58 -2.17
N TRP A 774 20.49 -39.00 -1.81
CA TRP A 774 21.74 -39.21 -2.54
C TRP A 774 22.07 -40.69 -2.69
N LYS A 775 21.63 -41.54 -1.75
CA LYS A 775 21.80 -43.00 -1.84
C LYS A 775 20.99 -43.59 -2.99
N GLN A 776 19.74 -43.16 -3.18
CA GLN A 776 18.90 -43.63 -4.27
C GLN A 776 19.47 -43.21 -5.63
N LEU A 777 19.97 -41.98 -5.75
CA LEU A 777 20.65 -41.53 -6.98
C LEU A 777 21.95 -42.31 -7.23
N PHE A 778 22.71 -42.59 -6.18
CA PHE A 778 23.94 -43.39 -6.25
C PHE A 778 23.66 -44.84 -6.65
N GLU A 779 22.55 -45.43 -6.20
CA GLU A 779 22.13 -46.77 -6.62
C GLU A 779 21.62 -46.80 -8.07
N ARG A 780 21.16 -45.66 -8.61
CA ARG A 780 20.65 -45.49 -9.99
C ARG A 780 21.74 -45.27 -11.05
N ARG A 781 23.02 -45.31 -10.67
CA ARG A 781 24.10 -45.12 -11.64
C ARG A 781 24.08 -46.21 -12.70
N GLU A 782 24.43 -45.83 -13.92
CA GLU A 782 24.43 -46.69 -15.08
C GLU A 782 25.85 -46.99 -15.55
N ASN A 783 26.03 -48.15 -16.17
CA ASN A 783 27.32 -48.54 -16.73
C ASN A 783 27.50 -47.94 -18.13
N PHE A 784 27.95 -46.68 -18.18
CA PHE A 784 28.49 -46.08 -19.40
C PHE A 784 29.82 -45.36 -19.12
N PRO A 785 30.76 -45.38 -20.07
CA PRO A 785 32.09 -44.81 -19.88
C PRO A 785 32.06 -43.28 -19.76
N ILE A 786 32.76 -42.76 -18.74
CA ILE A 786 33.02 -41.33 -18.53
C ILE A 786 33.76 -40.77 -19.75
N GLY A 787 33.37 -39.58 -20.21
CA GLY A 787 33.96 -38.91 -21.37
C GLY A 787 33.41 -39.35 -22.74
N ILE A 788 32.49 -40.32 -22.79
CA ILE A 788 31.86 -40.79 -24.04
C ILE A 788 30.39 -40.38 -24.08
N VAL A 789 29.95 -39.75 -25.17
CA VAL A 789 28.55 -39.28 -25.33
C VAL A 789 27.62 -40.44 -25.73
N PRO A 790 26.63 -40.82 -24.89
CA PRO A 790 25.71 -41.92 -25.21
C PRO A 790 24.77 -41.59 -26.38
N LYS A 791 24.20 -42.63 -27.02
CA LYS A 791 23.29 -42.48 -28.19
C LYS A 791 22.10 -41.54 -27.93
N GLY A 792 21.58 -41.49 -26.70
CA GLY A 792 20.45 -40.65 -26.31
C GLY A 792 20.79 -39.15 -26.16
N GLY A 793 22.02 -38.81 -25.77
CA GLY A 793 22.46 -37.45 -25.43
C GLY A 793 23.01 -36.62 -26.59
N LYS A 794 22.75 -37.01 -27.84
CA LYS A 794 23.44 -36.48 -29.03
C LYS A 794 22.91 -35.15 -29.59
N ILE A 795 22.17 -34.35 -28.80
CA ILE A 795 21.62 -33.06 -29.28
C ILE A 795 22.57 -31.91 -29.00
N VAL A 796 22.96 -31.72 -27.74
CA VAL A 796 23.82 -30.60 -27.34
C VAL A 796 24.61 -30.98 -26.09
N LEU A 797 25.90 -30.59 -26.05
CA LEU A 797 26.73 -30.63 -24.86
C LEU A 797 26.81 -29.26 -24.23
N THR A 798 26.61 -29.19 -22.92
CA THR A 798 26.78 -27.98 -22.11
C THR A 798 27.71 -28.25 -20.95
N ALA A 799 28.32 -27.22 -20.40
CA ALA A 799 29.12 -27.33 -19.18
C ALA A 799 28.74 -26.28 -18.14
N GLY A 800 28.76 -26.67 -16.87
CA GLY A 800 28.64 -25.77 -15.72
C GLY A 800 29.95 -25.78 -14.93
N VAL A 801 30.43 -24.60 -14.52
CA VAL A 801 31.67 -24.45 -13.76
C VAL A 801 31.39 -23.67 -12.49
N ASP A 802 31.68 -24.31 -11.35
CA ASP A 802 31.60 -23.70 -10.02
C ASP A 802 33.01 -23.30 -9.56
N VAL A 803 33.13 -22.07 -9.07
CA VAL A 803 34.43 -21.47 -8.70
C VAL A 803 34.55 -21.47 -7.18
N GLN A 804 35.45 -22.31 -6.66
CA GLN A 804 35.71 -22.44 -5.23
C GLN A 804 37.02 -21.73 -4.87
N LYS A 805 37.31 -21.58 -3.57
CA LYS A 805 38.50 -20.86 -3.09
C LYS A 805 39.83 -21.45 -3.59
N ASP A 806 39.87 -22.76 -3.80
CA ASP A 806 41.09 -23.53 -4.04
C ASP A 806 41.04 -24.42 -5.29
N ARG A 807 39.94 -24.37 -6.07
CA ARG A 807 39.72 -25.22 -7.25
C ARG A 807 38.60 -24.70 -8.14
N LEU A 808 38.53 -25.23 -9.36
CA LEU A 808 37.36 -25.12 -10.25
C LEU A 808 36.72 -26.50 -10.41
N GLU A 809 35.40 -26.60 -10.25
CA GLU A 809 34.65 -27.85 -10.49
C GLU A 809 33.83 -27.69 -11.77
N ALA A 810 34.05 -28.55 -12.76
CA ALA A 810 33.38 -28.48 -14.05
C ALA A 810 32.62 -29.77 -14.35
N GLU A 811 31.32 -29.64 -14.63
CA GLU A 811 30.48 -30.74 -15.08
C GLU A 811 30.08 -30.56 -16.55
N VAL A 812 30.25 -31.61 -17.35
CA VAL A 812 29.83 -31.67 -18.75
C VAL A 812 28.59 -32.55 -18.85
N VAL A 813 27.52 -32.00 -19.43
CA VAL A 813 26.22 -32.67 -19.56
C VAL A 813 25.80 -32.73 -21.02
N ALA A 814 25.42 -33.91 -21.48
CA ALA A 814 24.83 -34.14 -22.78
C ALA A 814 23.30 -34.18 -22.67
N TRP A 815 22.62 -33.50 -23.59
CA TRP A 815 21.15 -33.40 -23.59
C TRP A 815 20.54 -34.16 -24.76
N GLY A 816 19.46 -34.88 -24.46
CA GLY A 816 18.64 -35.62 -25.41
C GLY A 816 17.26 -34.99 -25.64
N LYS A 817 16.38 -35.75 -26.28
CA LYS A 817 14.98 -35.32 -26.48
C LYS A 817 14.26 -35.25 -25.14
N ASN A 818 13.19 -34.44 -25.07
CA ASN A 818 12.33 -34.36 -23.88
C ASN A 818 13.07 -34.03 -22.56
N ARG A 819 14.18 -33.30 -22.62
CA ARG A 819 15.02 -32.91 -21.47
C ARG A 819 15.70 -34.07 -20.72
N GLU A 820 15.79 -35.24 -21.34
CA GLU A 820 16.64 -36.32 -20.85
C GLU A 820 18.11 -35.88 -20.88
N SER A 821 18.90 -36.20 -19.85
CA SER A 821 20.27 -35.71 -19.69
C SER A 821 21.23 -36.79 -19.21
N TRP A 822 22.49 -36.70 -19.63
CA TRP A 822 23.59 -37.58 -19.22
C TRP A 822 24.74 -36.75 -18.69
N SER A 823 25.15 -36.98 -17.44
CA SER A 823 26.43 -36.44 -16.95
C SER A 823 27.56 -37.21 -17.63
N ILE A 824 28.36 -36.52 -18.43
CA ILE A 824 29.40 -37.13 -19.28
C ILE A 824 30.74 -37.15 -18.57
N ASP A 825 31.08 -36.04 -17.91
CA ASP A 825 32.34 -35.89 -17.22
C ASP A 825 32.22 -34.86 -16.08
N TYR A 826 32.90 -35.12 -14.97
CA TYR A 826 33.00 -34.21 -13.83
C TYR A 826 34.47 -34.10 -13.43
N GLN A 827 35.05 -32.93 -13.67
CA GLN A 827 36.47 -32.67 -13.45
C GLN A 827 36.68 -31.62 -12.37
N VAL A 828 37.61 -31.91 -11.47
CA VAL A 828 38.05 -30.98 -10.42
C VAL A 828 39.46 -30.50 -10.77
N PHE A 829 39.57 -29.21 -11.09
CA PHE A 829 40.84 -28.56 -11.38
C PHE A 829 41.37 -27.90 -10.11
N GLU A 830 42.19 -28.63 -9.37
CA GLU A 830 42.86 -28.10 -8.17
C GLU A 830 43.79 -26.93 -8.52
N GLY A 831 43.67 -25.83 -7.75
CA GLY A 831 44.49 -24.64 -7.90
C GLY A 831 43.75 -23.35 -7.52
N ASP A 832 44.52 -22.38 -7.00
CA ASP A 832 44.03 -21.02 -6.69
C ASP A 832 43.45 -20.34 -7.95
N PRO A 833 42.15 -19.95 -7.95
CA PRO A 833 41.54 -19.21 -9.06
C PRO A 833 42.23 -17.89 -9.39
N GLY A 834 43.07 -17.34 -8.51
CA GLY A 834 43.91 -16.18 -8.81
C GLY A 834 45.10 -16.46 -9.76
N LYS A 835 45.32 -17.73 -10.16
CA LYS A 835 46.45 -18.14 -11.01
C LYS A 835 45.98 -18.63 -12.38
N GLU A 836 46.70 -18.26 -13.45
CA GLU A 836 46.36 -18.69 -14.82
C GLU A 836 46.38 -20.21 -15.04
N ALA A 837 47.16 -20.96 -14.26
CA ALA A 837 47.33 -22.40 -14.44
C ALA A 837 46.00 -23.19 -14.35
N VAL A 838 45.08 -22.80 -13.47
CA VAL A 838 43.78 -23.49 -13.33
C VAL A 838 42.82 -23.13 -14.47
N TRP A 839 42.88 -21.88 -14.95
CA TRP A 839 42.09 -21.40 -16.09
C TRP A 839 42.53 -21.99 -17.43
N ASN A 840 43.83 -22.27 -17.60
CA ASN A 840 44.35 -22.94 -18.79
C ASN A 840 43.77 -24.36 -18.93
N LYS A 841 43.66 -25.11 -17.83
CA LYS A 841 43.00 -26.42 -17.81
C LYS A 841 41.52 -26.32 -18.20
N LEU A 842 40.82 -25.28 -17.74
CA LEU A 842 39.44 -25.03 -18.15
C LEU A 842 39.33 -24.70 -19.65
N SER A 843 40.28 -23.94 -20.21
CA SER A 843 40.37 -23.68 -21.66
C SER A 843 40.65 -24.94 -22.48
N GLU A 844 41.45 -25.88 -21.95
CA GLU A 844 41.65 -27.20 -22.54
C GLU A 844 40.35 -28.00 -22.57
N LEU A 845 39.59 -28.01 -21.46
CA LEU A 845 38.27 -28.66 -21.41
C LEU A 845 37.29 -28.05 -22.42
N LEU A 846 37.22 -26.72 -22.53
CA LEU A 846 36.37 -26.03 -23.52
C LEU A 846 36.72 -26.39 -24.97
N SER A 847 37.98 -26.71 -25.22
CA SER A 847 38.51 -27.09 -26.55
C SER A 847 38.51 -28.61 -26.77
N HIS A 848 38.07 -29.39 -25.79
CA HIS A 848 38.07 -30.85 -25.86
C HIS A 848 36.99 -31.37 -26.82
N HIS A 849 37.35 -32.39 -27.60
CA HIS A 849 36.44 -33.09 -28.51
C HIS A 849 36.00 -34.41 -27.86
N PHE A 850 34.76 -34.45 -27.38
CA PHE A 850 34.16 -35.65 -26.79
C PHE A 850 33.71 -36.61 -27.90
N ILE A 851 34.02 -37.90 -27.75
CA ILE A 851 33.65 -38.91 -28.74
C ILE A 851 32.30 -39.54 -28.34
N GLY A 852 31.36 -39.59 -29.28
CA GLY A 852 30.10 -40.29 -29.10
C GLY A 852 30.24 -41.79 -29.27
N SER A 853 29.25 -42.54 -28.77
CA SER A 853 29.19 -44.01 -28.91
C SER A 853 29.12 -44.51 -30.37
N ASP A 854 28.96 -43.62 -31.33
CA ASP A 854 28.97 -43.84 -32.79
C ASP A 854 30.24 -43.35 -33.48
N GLY A 855 31.21 -42.83 -32.71
CA GLY A 855 32.47 -42.28 -33.24
C GLY A 855 32.39 -40.84 -33.73
N LEU A 856 31.27 -40.13 -33.53
CA LEU A 856 31.15 -38.71 -33.87
C LEU A 856 31.78 -37.82 -32.79
N GLU A 857 32.34 -36.68 -33.19
CA GLU A 857 32.92 -35.71 -32.26
C GLU A 857 31.89 -34.65 -31.84
N TYR A 858 31.89 -34.35 -30.54
CA TYR A 858 31.04 -33.35 -29.90
C TYR A 858 31.90 -32.35 -29.13
N MET A 859 31.57 -31.07 -29.23
CA MET A 859 32.19 -30.02 -28.42
C MET A 859 31.16 -29.40 -27.49
N ILE A 860 31.64 -28.80 -26.41
CA ILE A 860 30.80 -28.00 -25.50
C ILE A 860 30.24 -26.80 -26.29
N SER A 861 28.92 -26.75 -26.43
CA SER A 861 28.21 -25.68 -27.15
C SER A 861 28.04 -24.41 -26.30
N MET A 862 27.90 -24.58 -24.98
CA MET A 862 27.81 -23.48 -24.03
C MET A 862 28.36 -23.89 -22.67
N MET A 863 29.25 -23.08 -22.10
CA MET A 863 29.81 -23.22 -20.77
C MET A 863 29.40 -22.03 -19.90
N ALA A 864 28.72 -22.31 -18.78
CA ALA A 864 28.36 -21.30 -17.79
C ALA A 864 29.35 -21.34 -16.62
N VAL A 865 29.99 -20.21 -16.33
CA VAL A 865 30.97 -20.09 -15.24
C VAL A 865 30.41 -19.20 -14.15
N ASP A 866 30.32 -19.70 -12.91
CA ASP A 866 29.82 -18.91 -11.79
C ASP A 866 30.78 -17.78 -11.42
N ALA A 867 30.24 -16.58 -11.27
CA ALA A 867 30.96 -15.38 -10.89
C ALA A 867 30.68 -14.96 -9.43
N GLY A 868 30.19 -15.89 -8.60
CA GLY A 868 29.98 -15.70 -7.17
C GLY A 868 31.28 -15.55 -6.37
N TYR A 869 32.35 -16.22 -6.82
CA TYR A 869 33.71 -16.13 -6.26
C TYR A 869 34.72 -15.79 -7.37
N ALA A 870 35.88 -15.20 -7.01
CA ALA A 870 36.94 -14.76 -7.95
C ALA A 870 36.37 -14.03 -9.20
N THR A 871 35.45 -13.09 -8.94
CA THR A 871 34.60 -12.47 -9.97
C THR A 871 35.41 -11.83 -11.10
N GLN A 872 36.54 -11.21 -10.79
CA GLN A 872 37.34 -10.50 -11.78
C GLN A 872 38.10 -11.47 -12.70
N GLU A 873 38.57 -12.58 -12.15
CA GLU A 873 39.27 -13.67 -12.85
C GLU A 873 38.30 -14.36 -13.82
N VAL A 874 37.08 -14.66 -13.36
CA VAL A 874 35.99 -15.17 -14.20
C VAL A 874 35.70 -14.21 -15.35
N TYR A 875 35.58 -12.90 -15.07
CA TYR A 875 35.32 -11.91 -16.12
C TYR A 875 36.45 -11.82 -17.13
N ASN A 876 37.71 -11.89 -16.68
CA ASN A 876 38.87 -11.86 -17.56
C ASN A 876 38.91 -13.07 -18.48
N TRP A 877 38.66 -14.28 -17.95
CA TRP A 877 38.65 -15.51 -18.74
C TRP A 877 37.48 -15.56 -19.72
N VAL A 878 36.26 -15.20 -19.29
CA VAL A 878 35.10 -15.14 -20.19
C VAL A 878 35.32 -14.08 -21.29
N ARG A 879 35.93 -12.94 -20.96
CA ARG A 879 36.25 -11.90 -21.95
C ARG A 879 37.23 -12.39 -23.01
N SER A 880 38.27 -13.14 -22.64
CA SER A 880 39.23 -13.68 -23.62
C SER A 880 38.63 -14.76 -24.53
N HIS A 881 37.54 -15.41 -24.11
CA HIS A 881 36.86 -16.48 -24.87
C HIS A 881 35.52 -16.05 -25.48
N GLN A 882 35.05 -14.82 -25.24
CA GLN A 882 33.76 -14.32 -25.71
C GLN A 882 33.62 -14.35 -27.24
N GLY A 883 34.73 -14.21 -27.98
CA GLY A 883 34.75 -14.29 -29.45
C GLY A 883 34.34 -15.66 -30.01
N GLN A 884 34.40 -16.72 -29.19
CA GLN A 884 33.99 -18.07 -29.58
C GLN A 884 32.48 -18.29 -29.45
N GLY A 885 31.76 -17.45 -28.70
CA GLY A 885 30.31 -17.57 -28.51
C GLY A 885 29.84 -18.78 -27.68
N ARG A 886 30.77 -19.48 -27.00
CA ARG A 886 30.51 -20.73 -26.25
C ARG A 886 30.65 -20.60 -24.73
N VAL A 887 30.86 -19.38 -24.21
CA VAL A 887 31.06 -19.13 -22.78
C VAL A 887 30.15 -18.01 -22.28
N MET A 888 29.68 -18.13 -21.05
CA MET A 888 28.92 -17.11 -20.36
C MET A 888 29.29 -17.07 -18.87
N ALA A 889 29.35 -15.87 -18.27
CA ALA A 889 29.41 -15.79 -16.82
C ALA A 889 28.01 -15.64 -16.25
N VAL A 890 27.75 -16.39 -15.19
CA VAL A 890 26.49 -16.40 -14.47
C VAL A 890 26.70 -15.88 -13.04
N LYS A 891 25.64 -15.35 -12.43
CA LYS A 891 25.65 -14.99 -11.01
C LYS A 891 24.30 -15.31 -10.39
N GLY A 892 24.33 -16.00 -9.25
CA GLY A 892 23.11 -16.31 -8.49
C GLY A 892 22.33 -15.05 -8.09
N ALA A 893 21.01 -15.08 -8.30
CA ALA A 893 20.08 -14.02 -7.94
C ALA A 893 18.91 -14.59 -7.12
N ASN A 894 18.97 -14.40 -5.79
CA ASN A 894 18.00 -14.95 -4.84
C ASN A 894 16.58 -14.34 -4.93
N LYS A 895 16.37 -13.34 -5.80
CA LYS A 895 15.10 -12.62 -5.99
C LYS A 895 14.57 -12.71 -7.43
N ALA A 896 15.16 -13.55 -8.28
CA ALA A 896 14.76 -13.64 -9.68
C ALA A 896 13.42 -14.38 -9.82
N LEU A 897 12.49 -13.79 -10.59
CA LEU A 897 11.17 -14.37 -10.90
C LEU A 897 11.21 -15.30 -12.12
N VAL A 898 12.37 -15.42 -12.77
CA VAL A 898 12.61 -16.25 -13.96
C VAL A 898 13.91 -17.04 -13.80
N PRO A 899 14.05 -18.25 -14.39
CA PRO A 899 15.25 -19.08 -14.28
C PRO A 899 16.53 -18.37 -14.76
N LEU A 900 16.44 -17.61 -15.84
CA LEU A 900 17.55 -16.83 -16.42
C LEU A 900 17.05 -15.43 -16.78
N SER A 901 17.65 -14.40 -16.19
CA SER A 901 17.27 -13.00 -16.42
C SER A 901 18.04 -12.36 -17.57
N SER A 902 17.58 -11.20 -18.04
CA SER A 902 18.29 -10.41 -19.06
C SER A 902 19.72 -10.08 -18.62
N PRO A 903 20.73 -10.24 -19.49
CA PRO A 903 22.12 -10.02 -19.12
C PRO A 903 22.42 -8.54 -18.90
N SER A 904 23.26 -8.26 -17.90
CA SER A 904 23.78 -6.92 -17.62
C SER A 904 25.20 -6.76 -18.14
N ARG A 905 25.56 -5.58 -18.66
CA ARG A 905 26.94 -5.27 -19.04
C ARG A 905 27.72 -4.77 -17.84
N VAL A 906 28.89 -5.37 -17.60
CA VAL A 906 29.74 -5.08 -16.43
C VAL A 906 30.87 -4.11 -16.74
N ASP A 907 31.35 -4.03 -17.99
CA ASP A 907 32.45 -3.13 -18.34
C ASP A 907 31.95 -1.68 -18.56
N VAL A 908 32.65 -0.71 -17.97
CA VAL A 908 32.36 0.72 -18.03
C VAL A 908 33.57 1.53 -18.53
N THR A 909 33.32 2.65 -19.20
CA THR A 909 34.35 3.63 -19.56
C THR A 909 34.84 4.38 -18.32
N VAL A 910 35.96 5.11 -18.44
CA VAL A 910 36.45 6.03 -17.40
C VAL A 910 35.40 7.08 -17.01
N SER A 911 34.50 7.43 -17.94
CA SER A 911 33.37 8.34 -17.71
C SER A 911 32.11 7.66 -17.13
N GLY A 912 32.18 6.38 -16.74
CA GLY A 912 31.07 5.63 -16.14
C GLY A 912 30.02 5.09 -17.12
N GLN A 913 30.23 5.21 -18.44
CA GLN A 913 29.28 4.69 -19.44
C GLN A 913 29.53 3.21 -19.74
N LYS A 914 28.47 2.40 -19.78
CA LYS A 914 28.58 0.96 -20.10
C LYS A 914 29.06 0.75 -21.53
N LEU A 915 30.07 -0.10 -21.73
CA LEU A 915 30.61 -0.40 -23.06
C LEU A 915 29.58 -1.16 -23.91
N LYS A 916 29.33 -0.70 -25.14
CA LYS A 916 28.35 -1.34 -26.05
C LYS A 916 28.70 -2.79 -26.42
N ARG A 917 29.97 -3.16 -26.40
CA ARG A 917 30.47 -4.53 -26.62
C ARG A 917 31.13 -5.14 -25.38
N GLY A 918 30.80 -4.62 -24.19
CA GLY A 918 31.35 -5.11 -22.93
C GLY A 918 30.83 -6.50 -22.54
N MET A 919 31.55 -7.12 -21.60
CA MET A 919 31.24 -8.42 -21.04
C MET A 919 29.83 -8.44 -20.43
N LYS A 920 29.11 -9.56 -20.65
CA LYS A 920 27.72 -9.76 -20.21
C LYS A 920 27.67 -10.74 -19.04
N LEU A 921 27.09 -10.30 -17.93
CA LEU A 921 26.79 -11.14 -16.76
C LEU A 921 25.31 -11.51 -16.75
N TRP A 922 25.02 -12.81 -16.63
CA TRP A 922 23.67 -13.36 -16.64
C TRP A 922 23.19 -13.68 -15.21
N PRO A 923 22.14 -13.00 -14.69
CA PRO A 923 21.58 -13.35 -13.39
C PRO A 923 20.75 -14.63 -13.47
N VAL A 924 21.01 -15.57 -12.57
CA VAL A 924 20.39 -16.90 -12.53
C VAL A 924 19.50 -17.06 -11.31
N GLY A 925 18.24 -17.47 -11.51
CA GLY A 925 17.27 -17.73 -10.45
C GLY A 925 17.54 -19.06 -9.75
N VAL A 926 18.46 -19.04 -8.78
CA VAL A 926 19.00 -20.25 -8.13
C VAL A 926 17.91 -21.12 -7.51
N SER A 927 16.93 -20.53 -6.82
CA SER A 927 15.84 -21.28 -6.17
C SER A 927 14.95 -22.02 -7.17
N ILE A 928 14.62 -21.38 -8.30
CA ILE A 928 13.75 -21.95 -9.34
C ILE A 928 14.46 -23.13 -10.02
N LEU A 929 15.72 -22.93 -10.44
CA LEU A 929 16.49 -23.96 -11.13
C LEU A 929 16.86 -25.14 -10.21
N LYS A 930 17.13 -24.90 -8.93
CA LYS A 930 17.34 -25.98 -7.95
C LYS A 930 16.06 -26.80 -7.77
N SER A 931 14.91 -26.15 -7.65
CA SER A 931 13.62 -26.85 -7.53
C SER A 931 13.32 -27.69 -8.77
N GLU A 932 13.54 -27.14 -9.97
CA GLU A 932 13.37 -27.85 -11.24
C GLU A 932 14.35 -29.03 -11.35
N LEU A 933 15.62 -28.84 -11.01
CA LEU A 933 16.62 -29.91 -11.00
C LEU A 933 16.22 -31.03 -10.04
N PHE A 934 15.81 -30.73 -8.81
CA PHE A 934 15.39 -31.75 -7.85
C PHE A 934 14.17 -32.53 -8.32
N GLN A 935 13.20 -31.88 -8.96
CA GLN A 935 12.08 -32.59 -9.60
C GLN A 935 12.54 -33.57 -10.67
N LEU A 936 13.50 -33.19 -11.52
CA LEU A 936 14.08 -34.06 -12.55
C LEU A 936 14.87 -35.22 -11.94
N LEU A 937 15.60 -34.97 -10.86
CA LEU A 937 16.36 -36.00 -10.15
C LEU A 937 15.46 -37.08 -9.52
N ASN A 938 14.23 -36.76 -9.11
CA ASN A 938 13.27 -37.73 -8.58
C ASN A 938 12.50 -38.53 -9.64
N VAL A 939 12.69 -38.24 -10.94
CA VAL A 939 12.05 -39.03 -11.98
C VAL A 939 12.61 -40.46 -11.95
N LEU A 940 11.74 -41.44 -11.70
CA LEU A 940 12.09 -42.87 -11.67
C LEU A 940 11.76 -43.53 -13.01
N LYS A 941 12.55 -44.55 -13.36
CA LYS A 941 12.32 -45.37 -14.56
C LYS A 941 11.28 -46.45 -14.23
N GLU A 942 10.24 -46.59 -15.05
CA GLU A 942 9.23 -47.65 -14.91
C GLU A 942 9.80 -48.97 -15.45
N GLU A 943 10.23 -49.87 -14.55
CA GLU A 943 10.79 -51.22 -14.79
C GLU A 943 11.85 -51.41 -15.91
N GLU A 944 12.58 -52.52 -15.87
CA GLU A 944 13.63 -52.82 -16.87
C GLU A 944 13.01 -53.18 -18.23
N GLY A 945 12.88 -52.19 -19.13
CA GLY A 945 12.57 -52.44 -20.54
C GLY A 945 11.73 -51.37 -21.24
N GLU A 946 11.13 -50.43 -20.51
CA GLU A 946 10.30 -49.36 -21.11
C GLU A 946 11.06 -48.04 -21.33
N LYS A 947 10.46 -47.17 -22.15
CA LYS A 947 11.03 -45.88 -22.59
C LYS A 947 11.33 -45.00 -21.39
N THR A 948 12.51 -44.37 -21.37
CA THR A 948 12.87 -43.40 -20.34
C THR A 948 11.86 -42.25 -20.29
N PRO A 949 11.36 -41.90 -19.10
CA PRO A 949 10.42 -40.79 -18.95
C PRO A 949 11.08 -39.45 -19.30
N PRO A 950 10.30 -38.46 -19.79
CA PRO A 950 10.78 -37.10 -20.01
C PRO A 950 11.48 -36.52 -18.78
N GLY A 951 12.66 -35.92 -18.96
CA GLY A 951 13.40 -35.27 -17.89
C GLY A 951 14.27 -36.18 -17.01
N TYR A 952 14.44 -37.46 -17.36
CA TYR A 952 15.28 -38.38 -16.60
C TYR A 952 16.78 -38.01 -16.69
N CYS A 953 17.49 -38.10 -15.55
CA CYS A 953 18.92 -37.79 -15.44
C CYS A 953 19.76 -39.06 -15.24
N HIS A 954 20.63 -39.35 -16.20
CA HIS A 954 21.55 -40.48 -16.22
C HIS A 954 22.91 -40.09 -15.63
N PHE A 955 23.47 -40.96 -14.79
CA PHE A 955 24.77 -40.77 -14.16
C PHE A 955 25.67 -41.99 -14.39
N PRO A 956 26.97 -41.80 -14.69
CA PRO A 956 27.93 -42.90 -14.74
C PRO A 956 28.34 -43.32 -13.32
N GLU A 957 29.28 -44.26 -13.18
CA GLU A 957 29.76 -44.77 -11.90
C GLU A 957 30.61 -43.77 -11.06
N TYR A 958 30.14 -42.53 -10.87
CA TYR A 958 30.78 -41.50 -10.04
C TYR A 958 30.80 -41.83 -8.55
N PRO A 959 31.76 -41.30 -7.78
CA PRO A 959 31.86 -41.57 -6.34
C PRO A 959 30.68 -40.99 -5.53
N PRO A 960 30.39 -41.54 -4.33
CA PRO A 960 29.28 -41.08 -3.48
C PRO A 960 29.34 -39.58 -3.15
N GLU A 961 30.55 -39.02 -3.05
CA GLU A 961 30.79 -37.62 -2.72
C GLU A 961 30.11 -36.67 -3.72
N TYR A 962 30.10 -37.02 -5.00
CA TYR A 962 29.44 -36.25 -6.05
C TYR A 962 27.93 -36.14 -5.77
N PHE A 963 27.26 -37.26 -5.46
CA PHE A 963 25.82 -37.27 -5.19
C PHE A 963 25.46 -36.55 -3.89
N LYS A 964 26.30 -36.67 -2.86
CA LYS A 964 26.12 -35.92 -1.62
C LYS A 964 26.18 -34.41 -1.85
N GLN A 965 27.08 -33.95 -2.73
CA GLN A 965 27.17 -32.53 -3.12
C GLN A 965 26.00 -32.11 -3.99
N LEU A 966 25.61 -32.94 -4.97
CA LEU A 966 24.47 -32.70 -5.86
C LEU A 966 23.14 -32.49 -5.10
N THR A 967 22.94 -33.22 -3.99
CA THR A 967 21.73 -33.13 -3.17
C THR A 967 21.90 -32.25 -1.91
N ALA A 968 23.00 -31.52 -1.77
CA ALA A 968 23.24 -30.70 -0.58
C ALA A 968 22.45 -29.38 -0.63
N GLU A 969 21.62 -29.12 0.40
CA GLU A 969 20.93 -27.82 0.55
C GLU A 969 21.85 -26.70 1.08
N GLN A 970 22.96 -27.06 1.73
CA GLN A 970 24.02 -26.12 2.16
C GLN A 970 25.39 -26.64 1.74
N LEU A 971 26.29 -25.70 1.44
CA LEU A 971 27.65 -25.93 0.96
C LEU A 971 28.42 -26.80 1.97
N ILE A 972 28.70 -28.06 1.61
CA ILE A 972 29.56 -28.94 2.40
C ILE A 972 31.00 -28.59 2.02
N THR A 973 31.63 -27.68 2.77
CA THR A 973 33.09 -27.54 2.74
C THR A 973 33.70 -28.84 3.22
N LYS A 974 34.46 -29.51 2.35
CA LYS A 974 35.37 -30.60 2.73
C LYS A 974 36.48 -30.09 3.62
#